data_AF-A6DH51-F1
#
_entry.id   AF-A6DH51-F1
#
_cell.length_a   1.000
_cell.length_b   1.000
_cell.length_c   1.000
_cell.angle_alpha   90.00
_cell.angle_beta   90.00
_cell.angle_gamma   90.00
#
_symmetry.space_group_name_H-M   'P 1'
#
loop_
_entity.id
_entity.type
_entity.pdbx_description
1 polymer ?
#
loop_
_entity_poly.entity_id
_entity_poly.type
_entity_poly.pdbx_seq_one_letter_code
_entity_poly.pdbx_strand_id
1 'polypeptide(L)'
;MFPWKHVHFIGIGGAGLSAMASLLHQAKLKVSGSDITQSAKTRELEESGIVISYHQEGELIKPGISLVIVSSAVQKDNLELENAKNIGLSIVSRQDFLKALCACFPKVIAVGGSHGKTTVTSMCAWIFKQNQEPASWMIGGDLNSSDFPAAHFSPNGPLIIEADESDGTIAALSPSTGVLINTDDDHAWSVGGVNQLFDNFRKFAKQSQKVYASQDDSCLAVLQGIENVEFMPAKANLKLIQKGEFMRLNASLAIVACTNEGINPEKATEVLQEFCGVQRRSQVHFETAFLTLFEDYAHHPKELKALNSALEEQYDPYRKIAVFQPHRYERLESYTEQFAQELKEFDKVFIAPPFSAWSSRQDTPSLEALRVLIGPKAEVFESEDWEYNAEKVLAQTPTTEHCIITIIGAATIKDIIPWLKNQLISHSISERLPDLNILHEPEWSEITTLGAGKTQHACYEPQTVEELQELMRFAKRYSLKTLILGAGSNMVGCDQLFDGIIIRLRLGEFSEITIEGKNARVGAGVKWLKLIKRLQEDNLGGAEALAAVPGSIGGGIRMNAGAQGQETSEFVIAVHGIDQDAKVKSYQNDEITWNYRSCSLPNDFIVTSIDMKFKAAVPQRSKAIVQSTRDFRKKTQPGGRNPGCAFRNPGDVAAGQLIDKYGFKSISFPHCAVSDLHANFFVNENKCSADEYARLMEYVQQGVYDACGIRLQQEVVFSDKRKINVVKALKIAVLKGGPSSERPISLQSAEAVAKALRDGGHEVTEIDITDFSLPAISKDIDLVFPVLHGEFGEDGQVQKLIEGQGFPYVGCDITSSELCIDKDAAVCELRNSGLPVCDSVVLRSKDEEISQNITLPCVVKPNRQGSSISLSLVEKEGDLRKAIDLAFENDDTVLVESFFKGIECTVGLIDGKALSVVEIIPPEGFFDYDAKYTYSKGKTQYNCPPKEIPEDVSERLKKCGEESFKVLKGRHLMRVDMIWNPDSDKFIILEANTMPGFTSSSLLPKAAKRDGISFTELCCGLAKKAIEA
;
A
#
# COMPACT_ATOMS: atom_id res chain seq x y z
N MET A 1 28.92 -5.05 -13.29
CA MET A 1 28.37 -5.72 -14.50
C MET A 1 28.00 -4.68 -15.54
N PHE A 2 27.12 -3.73 -15.22
CA PHE A 2 26.72 -2.67 -16.15
C PHE A 2 27.65 -1.46 -16.11
N PRO A 3 27.92 -0.80 -17.25
CA PRO A 3 28.74 0.42 -17.30
C PRO A 3 27.97 1.70 -16.90
N TRP A 4 26.66 1.60 -16.68
CA TRP A 4 25.78 2.74 -16.39
C TRP A 4 25.47 2.85 -14.89
N LYS A 5 25.36 4.08 -14.38
CA LYS A 5 24.94 4.34 -12.98
C LYS A 5 23.48 4.77 -12.87
N HIS A 6 23.03 5.61 -13.80
CA HIS A 6 21.64 6.07 -13.89
C HIS A 6 21.16 6.01 -15.34
N VAL A 7 20.07 5.29 -15.58
CA VAL A 7 19.44 5.16 -16.91
C VAL A 7 18.05 5.78 -16.88
N HIS A 8 17.75 6.62 -17.88
CA HIS A 8 16.44 7.27 -18.04
C HIS A 8 15.72 6.75 -19.29
N PHE A 9 14.43 6.42 -19.18
CA PHE A 9 13.61 5.86 -20.27
C PHE A 9 12.51 6.82 -20.71
N ILE A 10 12.45 7.17 -21.99
CA ILE A 10 11.34 7.94 -22.58
C ILE A 10 10.38 6.95 -23.29
N GLY A 11 9.14 6.88 -22.79
CA GLY A 11 8.15 5.85 -23.16
C GLY A 11 8.30 4.57 -22.35
N ILE A 12 8.58 4.69 -21.04
CA ILE A 12 8.95 3.59 -20.13
C ILE A 12 7.84 2.53 -19.99
N GLY A 13 6.57 2.89 -20.22
CA GLY A 13 5.42 1.99 -20.13
C GLY A 13 5.31 0.97 -21.27
N GLY A 14 6.11 1.12 -22.34
CA GLY A 14 6.14 0.14 -23.44
C GLY A 14 6.61 -1.25 -22.97
N ALA A 15 6.03 -2.32 -23.52
CA ALA A 15 6.29 -3.71 -23.10
C ALA A 15 7.79 -4.08 -23.08
N GLY A 16 8.56 -3.63 -24.07
CA GLY A 16 10.01 -3.88 -24.11
C GLY A 16 10.84 -3.01 -23.15
N LEU A 17 10.46 -1.74 -22.96
CA LEU A 17 11.24 -0.81 -22.11
C LEU A 17 10.96 -1.01 -20.62
N SER A 18 9.71 -1.32 -20.24
CA SER A 18 9.34 -1.62 -18.86
C SER A 18 10.11 -2.83 -18.31
N ALA A 19 10.27 -3.89 -19.11
CA ALA A 19 11.07 -5.06 -18.74
C ALA A 19 12.55 -4.71 -18.54
N MET A 20 13.14 -3.90 -19.44
CA MET A 20 14.52 -3.42 -19.30
C MET A 20 14.70 -2.55 -18.05
N ALA A 21 13.77 -1.62 -17.82
CA ALA A 21 13.78 -0.74 -16.65
C ALA A 21 13.72 -1.54 -15.33
N SER A 22 12.82 -2.53 -15.27
CA SER A 22 12.70 -3.44 -14.12
C SER A 22 13.99 -4.24 -13.89
N LEU A 23 14.57 -4.82 -14.94
CA LEU A 23 15.82 -5.59 -14.84
C LEU A 23 16.98 -4.74 -14.30
N LEU A 24 17.17 -3.51 -14.81
CA LEU A 24 18.22 -2.61 -14.34
C LEU A 24 17.98 -2.14 -12.89
N HIS A 25 16.72 -1.91 -12.52
CA HIS A 25 16.37 -1.54 -11.15
C HIS A 25 16.65 -2.68 -10.16
N GLN A 26 16.31 -3.92 -10.52
CA GLN A 26 16.66 -5.12 -9.73
C GLN A 26 18.18 -5.28 -9.59
N ALA A 27 18.94 -4.94 -10.63
CA ALA A 27 20.40 -4.87 -10.61
C ALA A 27 20.97 -3.67 -9.81
N LYS A 28 20.12 -2.92 -9.11
CA LYS A 28 20.47 -1.77 -8.24
C LYS A 28 21.03 -0.55 -8.97
N LEU A 29 20.74 -0.39 -10.27
CA LEU A 29 20.98 0.89 -10.95
C LEU A 29 19.89 1.89 -10.60
N LYS A 30 20.23 3.18 -10.65
CA LYS A 30 19.21 4.23 -10.59
C LYS A 30 18.45 4.24 -11.92
N VAL A 31 17.12 4.15 -11.83
CA VAL A 31 16.23 4.14 -13.01
C VAL A 31 15.17 5.22 -12.82
N SER A 32 14.86 5.92 -13.90
CA SER A 32 13.76 6.89 -14.00
C SER A 32 13.17 6.82 -15.39
N GLY A 33 11.98 7.37 -15.60
CA GLY A 33 11.47 7.51 -16.96
C GLY A 33 10.26 8.39 -17.07
N SER A 34 9.66 8.38 -18.26
CA SER A 34 8.43 9.09 -18.54
C SER A 34 7.54 8.29 -19.48
N ASP A 35 6.24 8.57 -19.41
CA ASP A 35 5.25 8.06 -20.36
C ASP A 35 4.14 9.10 -20.56
N ILE A 36 3.32 8.96 -21.61
CA ILE A 36 2.20 9.87 -21.86
C ILE A 36 0.95 9.51 -21.06
N THR A 37 0.85 8.25 -20.62
CA THR A 37 -0.32 7.74 -19.90
C THR A 37 0.10 6.77 -18.80
N GLN A 38 -0.62 6.81 -17.67
CA GLN A 38 -0.45 5.80 -16.63
C GLN A 38 -1.06 4.47 -17.08
N SER A 39 -0.29 3.40 -16.95
CA SER A 39 -0.68 2.04 -17.32
C SER A 39 -0.50 1.08 -16.13
N ALA A 40 -0.84 -0.21 -16.30
CA ALA A 40 -0.53 -1.22 -15.30
C ALA A 40 0.99 -1.37 -15.11
N LYS A 41 1.76 -1.39 -16.21
CA LYS A 41 3.23 -1.52 -16.18
C LYS A 41 3.90 -0.31 -15.53
N THR A 42 3.43 0.92 -15.78
CA THR A 42 4.02 2.09 -15.12
C THR A 42 3.72 2.10 -13.62
N ARG A 43 2.52 1.68 -13.19
CA ARG A 43 2.19 1.49 -11.77
C ARG A 43 3.09 0.45 -11.10
N GLU A 44 3.30 -0.71 -11.73
CA GLU A 44 4.22 -1.75 -11.23
C GLU A 44 5.65 -1.20 -11.03
N LEU A 45 6.14 -0.38 -11.97
CA LEU A 45 7.45 0.26 -11.86
C LEU A 45 7.49 1.30 -10.73
N GLU A 46 6.45 2.13 -10.59
CA GLU A 46 6.32 3.12 -9.50
C GLU A 46 6.28 2.44 -8.12
N GLU A 47 5.53 1.35 -7.99
CA GLU A 47 5.47 0.53 -6.78
C GLU A 47 6.84 -0.07 -6.42
N SER A 48 7.68 -0.39 -7.42
CA SER A 48 9.07 -0.82 -7.20
C SER A 48 10.01 0.32 -6.78
N GLY A 49 9.56 1.58 -6.84
CA GLY A 49 10.33 2.77 -6.44
C GLY A 49 10.99 3.52 -7.60
N ILE A 50 10.62 3.23 -8.85
CA ILE A 50 11.08 3.98 -10.02
C ILE A 50 10.24 5.25 -10.17
N VAL A 51 10.90 6.40 -10.34
CA VAL A 51 10.23 7.69 -10.54
C VAL A 51 9.83 7.83 -12.00
N ILE A 52 8.54 8.08 -12.26
CA ILE A 52 7.97 8.26 -13.59
C ILE A 52 7.29 9.65 -13.68
N SER A 53 7.55 10.40 -14.76
CA SER A 53 6.79 11.62 -15.11
C SER A 53 5.78 11.31 -16.21
N TYR A 54 4.56 11.85 -16.08
CA TYR A 54 3.50 11.72 -17.08
C TYR A 54 3.31 12.97 -17.97
N HIS A 55 4.19 13.96 -17.83
CA HIS A 55 4.14 15.22 -18.56
C HIS A 55 5.09 15.26 -19.77
N GLN A 56 6.18 14.48 -19.73
CA GLN A 56 7.24 14.46 -20.76
C GLN A 56 7.86 15.84 -21.06
N GLU A 57 7.90 16.73 -20.07
CA GLU A 57 8.47 18.08 -20.17
C GLU A 57 9.96 18.15 -19.77
N GLY A 58 10.56 17.02 -19.37
CA GLY A 58 11.97 16.90 -19.01
C GLY A 58 12.32 17.23 -17.57
N GLU A 59 11.35 17.25 -16.66
CA GLU A 59 11.51 17.51 -15.22
C GLU A 59 12.52 16.55 -14.53
N LEU A 60 12.66 15.35 -15.08
CA LEU A 60 13.54 14.29 -14.60
C LEU A 60 14.91 14.26 -15.28
N ILE A 61 15.11 15.05 -16.34
CA ILE A 61 16.39 15.16 -17.06
C ILE A 61 17.33 16.07 -16.26
N LYS A 62 18.34 15.45 -15.63
CA LYS A 62 19.27 16.13 -14.73
C LYS A 62 20.72 15.70 -14.99
N PRO A 63 21.72 16.55 -14.67
CA PRO A 63 23.11 16.14 -14.63
C PRO A 63 23.31 14.90 -13.74
N GLY A 64 24.03 13.90 -14.23
CA GLY A 64 24.27 12.62 -13.53
C GLY A 64 23.59 11.40 -14.16
N ILE A 65 22.67 11.59 -15.11
CA ILE A 65 22.15 10.51 -15.97
C ILE A 65 23.30 9.99 -16.85
N SER A 66 23.49 8.67 -16.89
CA SER A 66 24.52 8.02 -17.71
C SER A 66 24.05 7.76 -19.14
N LEU A 67 22.75 7.48 -19.33
CA LEU A 67 22.18 7.10 -20.61
C LEU A 67 20.67 7.41 -20.66
N VAL A 68 20.19 7.90 -21.80
CA VAL A 68 18.77 8.04 -22.13
C VAL A 68 18.39 7.04 -23.20
N ILE A 69 17.33 6.27 -22.97
CA ILE A 69 16.79 5.26 -23.89
C ILE A 69 15.43 5.75 -24.40
N VAL A 70 15.22 5.66 -25.70
CA VAL A 70 14.04 6.22 -26.36
C VAL A 70 13.26 5.10 -27.07
N SER A 71 11.95 5.05 -26.82
CA SER A 71 11.03 4.17 -27.57
C SER A 71 10.88 4.63 -29.02
N SER A 72 10.63 3.70 -29.93
CA SER A 72 10.32 4.02 -31.34
C SER A 72 9.03 4.83 -31.51
N ALA A 73 8.14 4.81 -30.51
CA ALA A 73 6.91 5.58 -30.48
C ALA A 73 7.08 7.06 -30.09
N VAL A 74 8.26 7.47 -29.61
CA VAL A 74 8.53 8.86 -29.20
C VAL A 74 8.68 9.74 -30.42
N GLN A 75 7.91 10.84 -30.47
CA GLN A 75 7.99 11.82 -31.56
C GLN A 75 9.30 12.62 -31.51
N LYS A 76 9.72 13.14 -32.66
CA LYS A 76 11.02 13.83 -32.80
C LYS A 76 11.10 15.16 -32.03
N ASP A 77 9.97 15.78 -31.79
CA ASP A 77 9.74 17.06 -31.09
C ASP A 77 9.40 16.88 -29.61
N ASN A 78 9.59 15.67 -29.06
CA ASN A 78 9.45 15.43 -27.62
C ASN A 78 10.42 16.32 -26.81
N LEU A 79 9.86 17.16 -25.93
CA LEU A 79 10.61 18.16 -25.15
C LEU A 79 11.66 17.53 -24.22
N GLU A 80 11.35 16.38 -23.64
CA GLU A 80 12.28 15.63 -22.79
C GLU A 80 13.50 15.11 -23.57
N LEU A 81 13.28 14.63 -24.80
CA LEU A 81 14.35 14.23 -25.72
C LEU A 81 15.20 15.44 -26.15
N GLU A 82 14.59 16.59 -26.41
CA GLU A 82 15.30 17.84 -26.71
C GLU A 82 16.16 18.30 -25.53
N ASN A 83 15.60 18.29 -24.32
CA ASN A 83 16.31 18.63 -23.09
C ASN A 83 17.52 17.72 -22.87
N ALA A 84 17.37 16.40 -23.06
CA ALA A 84 18.48 15.45 -22.98
C ALA A 84 19.61 15.76 -23.97
N LYS A 85 19.28 16.18 -25.20
CA LYS A 85 20.28 16.62 -26.20
C LYS A 85 20.98 17.91 -25.77
N ASN A 86 20.22 18.89 -25.27
CA ASN A 86 20.73 20.20 -24.90
C ASN A 86 21.78 20.14 -23.78
N ILE A 87 21.63 19.21 -22.83
CA ILE A 87 22.63 18.99 -21.77
C ILE A 87 23.69 17.93 -22.13
N GLY A 88 23.70 17.44 -23.37
CA GLY A 88 24.74 16.56 -23.91
C GLY A 88 24.70 15.12 -23.41
N LEU A 89 23.53 14.59 -23.03
CA LEU A 89 23.42 13.19 -22.60
C LEU A 89 23.56 12.23 -23.79
N SER A 90 24.11 11.04 -23.51
CA SER A 90 24.12 9.93 -24.48
C SER A 90 22.70 9.40 -24.65
N ILE A 91 22.23 9.38 -25.89
CA ILE A 91 20.87 8.93 -26.25
C ILE A 91 21.00 7.73 -27.18
N VAL A 92 20.28 6.65 -26.88
CA VAL A 92 20.25 5.43 -27.69
C VAL A 92 18.82 4.98 -27.97
N SER A 93 18.65 4.32 -29.12
CA SER A 93 17.40 3.63 -29.43
C SER A 93 17.21 2.42 -28.52
N ARG A 94 15.96 1.95 -28.39
CA ARG A 94 15.64 0.66 -27.75
C ARG A 94 16.49 -0.50 -28.30
N GLN A 95 16.68 -0.55 -29.63
CA GLN A 95 17.39 -1.64 -30.30
C GLN A 95 18.88 -1.65 -29.96
N ASP A 96 19.52 -0.48 -30.05
CA ASP A 96 20.94 -0.33 -29.71
C ASP A 96 21.19 -0.62 -28.23
N PHE A 97 20.25 -0.21 -27.38
CA PHE A 97 20.33 -0.52 -25.96
C PHE A 97 20.19 -2.01 -25.67
N LEU A 98 19.25 -2.72 -26.30
CA LEU A 98 19.12 -4.17 -26.14
C LEU A 98 20.42 -4.89 -26.51
N LYS A 99 21.05 -4.48 -27.61
CA LYS A 99 22.35 -5.02 -28.03
C LYS A 99 23.45 -4.75 -26.99
N ALA A 100 23.53 -3.53 -26.46
CA ALA A 100 24.49 -3.17 -25.41
C ALA A 100 24.21 -3.93 -24.10
N LEU A 101 22.94 -4.15 -23.77
CA LEU A 101 22.53 -4.93 -22.61
C LEU A 101 22.95 -6.39 -22.75
N CYS A 102 22.70 -7.03 -23.90
CA CYS A 102 23.15 -8.40 -24.19
C CYS A 102 24.66 -8.56 -24.00
N ALA A 103 25.47 -7.59 -24.42
CA ALA A 103 26.92 -7.62 -24.27
C ALA A 103 27.40 -7.53 -22.80
N CYS A 104 26.52 -7.15 -21.86
CA CYS A 104 26.85 -7.14 -20.43
C CYS A 104 26.75 -8.53 -19.78
N PHE A 105 26.17 -9.53 -20.47
CA PHE A 105 26.01 -10.88 -19.98
C PHE A 105 27.02 -11.84 -20.60
N PRO A 106 27.48 -12.86 -19.83
CA PRO A 106 28.46 -13.83 -20.35
C PRO A 106 27.89 -14.67 -21.48
N LYS A 107 26.57 -14.90 -21.46
CA LYS A 107 25.82 -15.74 -22.38
C LYS A 107 24.43 -15.18 -22.60
N VAL A 108 23.86 -15.43 -23.78
CA VAL A 108 22.53 -14.94 -24.17
C VAL A 108 21.79 -16.05 -24.91
N ILE A 109 20.59 -16.38 -24.42
CA ILE A 109 19.59 -17.17 -25.16
C ILE A 109 18.64 -16.17 -25.82
N ALA A 110 18.66 -16.07 -27.15
CA ALA A 110 17.78 -15.19 -27.91
C ALA A 110 16.81 -16.00 -28.75
N VAL A 111 15.51 -15.79 -28.54
CA VAL A 111 14.43 -16.55 -29.15
C VAL A 111 13.73 -15.71 -30.21
N GLY A 112 13.88 -16.09 -31.48
CA GLY A 112 13.25 -15.45 -32.63
C GLY A 112 12.29 -16.36 -33.38
N GLY A 113 11.60 -15.75 -34.34
CA GLY A 113 10.64 -16.41 -35.23
C GLY A 113 9.32 -15.67 -35.26
N SER A 114 8.53 -15.82 -36.32
CA SER A 114 7.29 -15.08 -36.53
C SER A 114 6.25 -15.38 -35.43
N HIS A 115 6.12 -16.65 -35.03
CA HIS A 115 5.18 -17.11 -34.01
C HIS A 115 5.87 -17.86 -32.85
N GLY A 116 5.32 -17.77 -31.64
CA GLY A 116 5.73 -18.59 -30.48
C GLY A 116 6.87 -18.04 -29.60
N LYS A 117 7.46 -16.88 -29.94
CA LYS A 117 8.62 -16.28 -29.25
C LYS A 117 8.44 -16.20 -27.72
N THR A 118 7.34 -15.59 -27.28
CA THR A 118 7.03 -15.39 -25.86
C THR A 118 6.89 -16.71 -25.12
N THR A 119 6.28 -17.72 -25.73
CA THR A 119 6.12 -19.05 -25.13
C THR A 119 7.46 -19.74 -24.90
N VAL A 120 8.32 -19.80 -25.92
CA VAL A 120 9.64 -20.45 -25.79
C VAL A 120 10.56 -19.69 -24.85
N THR A 121 10.54 -18.35 -24.87
CA THR A 121 11.29 -17.51 -23.93
C THR A 121 10.85 -17.75 -22.49
N SER A 122 9.54 -17.83 -22.26
CA SER A 122 8.95 -18.14 -20.95
C SER A 122 9.31 -19.55 -20.48
N MET A 123 9.28 -20.54 -21.37
CA MET A 123 9.72 -21.91 -21.07
C MET A 123 11.19 -21.96 -20.68
N CYS A 124 12.06 -21.22 -21.37
CA CYS A 124 13.47 -21.12 -20.99
C CYS A 124 13.63 -20.51 -19.59
N ALA A 125 12.98 -19.37 -19.32
CA ALA A 125 13.01 -18.75 -18.01
C ALA A 125 12.48 -19.67 -16.90
N TRP A 126 11.39 -20.40 -17.17
CA TRP A 126 10.80 -21.39 -16.27
C TRP A 126 11.79 -22.52 -15.94
N ILE A 127 12.46 -23.07 -16.95
CA ILE A 127 13.47 -24.13 -16.76
C ILE A 127 14.54 -23.68 -15.79
N PHE A 128 15.14 -22.50 -16.00
CA PHE A 128 16.18 -21.98 -15.12
C PHE A 128 15.65 -21.73 -13.70
N LYS A 129 14.50 -21.07 -13.58
CA LYS A 129 13.91 -20.72 -12.29
C LYS A 129 13.56 -21.95 -11.45
N GLN A 130 12.90 -22.95 -12.02
CA GLN A 130 12.48 -24.15 -11.29
C GLN A 130 13.67 -25.04 -10.91
N ASN A 131 14.74 -25.03 -11.73
CA ASN A 131 15.99 -25.71 -11.39
C ASN A 131 16.86 -24.93 -10.39
N GLN A 132 16.45 -23.74 -9.96
CA GLN A 132 17.20 -22.85 -9.07
C GLN A 132 18.58 -22.45 -9.64
N GLU A 133 18.67 -22.39 -10.97
CA GLU A 133 19.89 -22.02 -11.69
C GLU A 133 19.88 -20.51 -12.00
N PRO A 134 21.03 -19.82 -11.93
CA PRO A 134 21.08 -18.38 -12.15
C PRO A 134 20.75 -18.07 -13.62
N ALA A 135 19.77 -17.21 -13.85
CA ALA A 135 19.49 -16.60 -15.14
C ALA A 135 18.79 -15.25 -14.96
N SER A 136 19.04 -14.36 -15.91
CA SER A 136 18.26 -13.14 -16.10
C SER A 136 17.33 -13.31 -17.29
N TRP A 137 16.16 -12.69 -17.27
CA TRP A 137 15.24 -12.76 -18.40
C TRP A 137 14.40 -11.51 -18.58
N MET A 138 13.93 -11.31 -19.81
CA MET A 138 12.91 -10.34 -20.18
C MET A 138 11.92 -11.03 -21.12
N ILE A 139 10.70 -11.23 -20.64
CA ILE A 139 9.61 -11.92 -21.34
C ILE A 139 8.61 -10.85 -21.81
N GLY A 140 8.12 -10.99 -23.04
CA GLY A 140 7.17 -10.08 -23.69
C GLY A 140 5.71 -10.26 -23.28
N GLY A 141 5.42 -11.18 -22.37
CA GLY A 141 4.08 -11.46 -21.84
C GLY A 141 4.14 -12.07 -20.44
N ASP A 142 3.05 -11.91 -19.68
CA ASP A 142 2.95 -12.41 -18.32
C ASP A 142 2.60 -13.91 -18.32
N LEU A 143 3.12 -14.68 -17.37
CA LEU A 143 2.75 -16.09 -17.20
C LEU A 143 1.39 -16.21 -16.50
N ASN A 144 0.76 -17.38 -16.60
CA ASN A 144 -0.47 -17.71 -15.85
C ASN A 144 -0.25 -17.84 -14.32
N SER A 145 0.97 -17.60 -13.84
CA SER A 145 1.32 -17.56 -12.41
C SER A 145 1.71 -16.14 -12.02
N SER A 146 1.07 -15.60 -10.98
CA SER A 146 1.39 -14.27 -10.43
C SER A 146 2.79 -14.21 -9.80
N ASP A 147 3.35 -15.36 -9.44
CA ASP A 147 4.64 -15.46 -8.73
C ASP A 147 5.84 -15.49 -9.68
N PHE A 148 5.60 -15.33 -10.99
CA PHE A 148 6.64 -15.35 -12.02
C PHE A 148 6.74 -14.00 -12.74
N PRO A 149 7.72 -13.15 -12.40
CA PRO A 149 7.82 -11.81 -12.99
C PRO A 149 8.28 -11.87 -14.44
N ALA A 150 7.74 -10.98 -15.28
CA ALA A 150 8.13 -10.83 -16.69
C ALA A 150 9.61 -10.43 -16.87
N ALA A 151 10.20 -9.78 -15.86
CA ALA A 151 11.63 -9.45 -15.84
C ALA A 151 12.26 -9.89 -14.51
N HIS A 152 13.43 -10.52 -14.61
CA HIS A 152 14.21 -10.96 -13.45
C HIS A 152 15.70 -10.74 -13.70
N PHE A 153 16.39 -10.23 -12.68
CA PHE A 153 17.84 -10.12 -12.68
C PHE A 153 18.47 -11.13 -11.72
N SER A 154 19.36 -11.95 -12.27
CA SER A 154 20.29 -12.78 -11.50
C SER A 154 21.69 -12.67 -12.10
N PRO A 155 22.72 -12.34 -11.30
CA PRO A 155 24.09 -12.24 -11.81
C PRO A 155 24.64 -13.61 -12.20
N ASN A 156 25.66 -13.62 -13.07
CA ASN A 156 26.45 -14.81 -13.46
C ASN A 156 25.73 -15.88 -14.29
N GLY A 157 24.43 -15.72 -14.59
CA GLY A 157 23.66 -16.57 -15.50
C GLY A 157 23.55 -16.04 -16.94
N PRO A 158 22.95 -16.81 -17.87
CA PRO A 158 22.59 -16.29 -19.18
C PRO A 158 21.48 -15.25 -19.09
N LEU A 159 21.41 -14.37 -20.09
CA LEU A 159 20.25 -13.52 -20.35
C LEU A 159 19.32 -14.19 -21.37
N ILE A 160 18.05 -14.34 -21.03
CA ILE A 160 17.01 -14.96 -21.88
C ILE A 160 16.08 -13.86 -22.41
N ILE A 161 15.99 -13.72 -23.73
CA ILE A 161 15.23 -12.64 -24.37
C ILE A 161 14.49 -13.09 -25.62
N GLU A 162 13.43 -12.34 -25.94
CA GLU A 162 12.80 -12.36 -27.26
C GLU A 162 13.63 -11.54 -28.27
N ALA A 163 13.78 -12.08 -29.47
CA ALA A 163 14.40 -11.42 -30.60
C ALA A 163 13.33 -11.07 -31.63
N ASP A 164 12.97 -9.79 -31.68
CA ASP A 164 11.90 -9.26 -32.53
C ASP A 164 12.37 -9.11 -33.99
N GLU A 165 11.68 -9.78 -34.90
CA GLU A 165 11.90 -9.69 -36.34
C GLU A 165 11.17 -8.52 -36.99
N SER A 166 10.09 -8.02 -36.38
CA SER A 166 9.15 -7.08 -37.00
C SER A 166 9.76 -5.71 -37.29
N ASP A 167 10.78 -5.31 -36.53
CA ASP A 167 11.51 -4.05 -36.70
C ASP A 167 12.99 -4.25 -37.06
N GLY A 168 13.37 -5.49 -37.41
CA GLY A 168 14.73 -5.87 -37.80
C GLY A 168 15.72 -6.04 -36.63
N THR A 169 15.30 -5.86 -35.37
CA THR A 169 16.17 -5.97 -34.19
C THR A 169 16.92 -7.30 -34.12
N ILE A 170 16.26 -8.40 -34.50
CA ILE A 170 16.84 -9.75 -34.53
C ILE A 170 18.20 -9.80 -35.26
N ALA A 171 18.38 -9.04 -36.34
CA ALA A 171 19.59 -9.05 -37.16
C ALA A 171 20.80 -8.32 -36.54
N ALA A 172 20.62 -7.67 -35.39
CA ALA A 172 21.66 -6.95 -34.67
C ALA A 172 22.23 -7.73 -33.47
N LEU A 173 21.61 -8.86 -33.12
CA LEU A 173 21.97 -9.68 -31.96
C LEU A 173 23.02 -10.74 -32.32
N SER A 174 23.89 -11.06 -31.36
CA SER A 174 24.93 -12.10 -31.52
C SER A 174 24.94 -13.01 -30.28
N PRO A 175 23.89 -13.84 -30.09
CA PRO A 175 23.72 -14.64 -28.88
C PRO A 175 24.66 -15.85 -28.82
N SER A 176 24.88 -16.40 -27.62
CA SER A 176 25.53 -17.71 -27.47
C SER A 176 24.61 -18.82 -27.98
N THR A 177 23.32 -18.72 -27.67
CA THR A 177 22.30 -19.65 -28.15
C THR A 177 21.18 -18.88 -28.85
N GLY A 178 21.04 -19.08 -30.16
CA GLY A 178 19.89 -18.61 -30.93
C GLY A 178 18.81 -19.69 -31.02
N VAL A 179 17.54 -19.30 -30.97
CA VAL A 179 16.39 -20.18 -31.26
C VAL A 179 15.57 -19.56 -32.38
N LEU A 180 15.22 -20.34 -33.41
CA LEU A 180 14.32 -19.91 -34.49
C LEU A 180 13.15 -20.88 -34.60
N ILE A 181 11.97 -20.44 -34.15
CA ILE A 181 10.78 -21.30 -34.05
C ILE A 181 10.12 -21.53 -35.40
N ASN A 182 10.17 -20.54 -36.29
CA ASN A 182 9.67 -20.53 -37.66
C ASN A 182 10.22 -19.27 -38.36
N THR A 183 10.20 -19.24 -39.69
CA THR A 183 10.63 -18.08 -40.49
C THR A 183 9.56 -17.70 -41.51
N ASP A 184 8.34 -17.53 -41.03
CA ASP A 184 7.18 -17.24 -41.85
C ASP A 184 7.13 -15.78 -42.29
N ASP A 185 6.45 -15.53 -43.41
CA ASP A 185 6.12 -14.17 -43.85
C ASP A 185 5.05 -13.56 -42.93
N ASP A 186 5.52 -12.97 -41.84
CA ASP A 186 4.76 -12.03 -41.01
C ASP A 186 5.61 -10.76 -40.88
N HIS A 187 4.99 -9.60 -41.01
CA HIS A 187 5.66 -8.30 -40.91
C HIS A 187 6.72 -8.00 -42.00
N ALA A 188 6.78 -8.73 -43.12
CA ALA A 188 7.72 -8.39 -44.19
C ALA A 188 7.62 -6.93 -44.67
N TRP A 189 6.42 -6.34 -44.62
CA TRP A 189 6.19 -4.95 -45.01
C TRP A 189 6.95 -3.92 -44.14
N SER A 190 7.25 -4.21 -42.88
CA SER A 190 7.92 -3.27 -41.98
C SER A 190 9.45 -3.29 -42.11
N VAL A 191 10.02 -4.34 -42.70
CA VAL A 191 11.47 -4.50 -42.88
C VAL A 191 11.92 -4.40 -44.33
N GLY A 192 11.03 -4.07 -45.27
CA GLY A 192 11.37 -3.85 -46.69
C GLY A 192 11.12 -5.05 -47.62
N GLY A 193 10.32 -6.02 -47.18
CA GLY A 193 9.85 -7.16 -47.97
C GLY A 193 10.36 -8.51 -47.48
N VAL A 194 9.78 -9.58 -48.01
CA VAL A 194 10.01 -10.98 -47.57
C VAL A 194 11.48 -11.38 -47.66
N ASN A 195 12.17 -10.97 -48.74
CA ASN A 195 13.59 -11.25 -48.90
C ASN A 195 14.45 -10.64 -47.78
N GLN A 196 14.17 -9.39 -47.40
CA GLN A 196 14.90 -8.71 -46.33
C GLN A 196 14.59 -9.32 -44.96
N LEU A 197 13.36 -9.74 -44.72
CA LEU A 197 12.99 -10.51 -43.52
C LEU A 197 13.78 -11.82 -43.43
N PHE A 198 13.84 -12.59 -44.51
CA PHE A 198 14.62 -13.85 -44.55
C PHE A 198 16.12 -13.60 -44.40
N ASP A 199 16.65 -12.53 -44.97
CA ASP A 199 18.05 -12.15 -44.78
C ASP A 199 18.36 -11.74 -43.33
N ASN A 200 17.40 -11.13 -42.62
CA ASN A 200 17.53 -10.84 -41.19
C ASN A 200 17.64 -12.15 -40.38
N PHE A 201 16.80 -13.16 -40.66
CA PHE A 201 16.91 -14.48 -40.03
C PHE A 201 18.24 -15.17 -40.32
N ARG A 202 18.69 -15.17 -41.59
CA ARG A 202 20.00 -15.73 -41.97
C ARG A 202 21.16 -15.02 -41.27
N LYS A 203 21.07 -13.70 -41.13
CA LYS A 203 22.09 -12.89 -40.46
C LYS A 203 22.14 -13.20 -38.96
N PHE A 204 20.99 -13.28 -38.30
CA PHE A 204 20.90 -13.72 -36.91
C PHE A 204 21.51 -15.12 -36.71
N ALA A 205 21.17 -16.05 -37.60
CA ALA A 205 21.71 -17.41 -37.51
C ALA A 205 23.24 -17.43 -37.63
N LYS A 206 23.80 -16.72 -38.61
CA LYS A 206 25.26 -16.60 -38.81
C LYS A 206 26.01 -15.88 -37.67
N GLN A 207 25.33 -14.97 -36.96
CA GLN A 207 25.92 -14.20 -35.86
C GLN A 207 25.82 -14.91 -34.50
N SER A 208 24.95 -15.89 -34.38
CA SER A 208 24.79 -16.71 -33.18
C SER A 208 25.93 -17.74 -33.09
N GLN A 209 26.35 -18.15 -31.89
CA GLN A 209 27.36 -19.21 -31.76
C GLN A 209 26.77 -20.59 -32.14
N LYS A 210 25.57 -20.89 -31.64
CA LYS A 210 24.78 -22.08 -31.98
C LYS A 210 23.32 -21.70 -32.16
N VAL A 211 22.63 -22.30 -33.12
CA VAL A 211 21.21 -22.05 -33.39
C VAL A 211 20.42 -23.36 -33.36
N TYR A 212 19.30 -23.35 -32.66
CA TYR A 212 18.30 -24.42 -32.70
C TYR A 212 17.06 -23.92 -33.46
N ALA A 213 16.76 -24.55 -34.59
CA ALA A 213 15.63 -24.20 -35.43
C ALA A 213 14.61 -25.32 -35.47
N SER A 214 13.33 -25.01 -35.69
CA SER A 214 12.31 -26.03 -35.92
C SER A 214 12.60 -26.82 -37.21
N GLN A 215 12.32 -28.13 -37.19
CA GLN A 215 12.38 -28.97 -38.39
C GLN A 215 11.07 -28.85 -39.20
N ASP A 216 10.71 -27.65 -39.62
CA ASP A 216 9.58 -27.38 -40.50
C ASP A 216 10.02 -26.74 -41.83
N ASP A 217 9.12 -26.73 -42.81
CA ASP A 217 9.39 -26.24 -44.16
C ASP A 217 9.83 -24.77 -44.19
N SER A 218 9.36 -23.93 -43.26
CA SER A 218 9.71 -22.51 -43.22
C SER A 218 11.19 -22.34 -42.85
N CYS A 219 11.61 -22.95 -41.74
CA CYS A 219 12.99 -22.88 -41.26
C CYS A 219 13.95 -23.58 -42.23
N LEU A 220 13.57 -24.73 -42.80
CA LEU A 220 14.38 -25.42 -43.79
C LEU A 220 14.61 -24.54 -45.04
N ALA A 221 13.59 -23.85 -45.54
CA ALA A 221 13.72 -23.00 -46.72
C ALA A 221 14.68 -21.81 -46.52
N VAL A 222 14.79 -21.28 -45.30
CA VAL A 222 15.59 -20.07 -45.03
C VAL A 222 16.99 -20.39 -44.50
N LEU A 223 17.12 -21.44 -43.69
CA LEU A 223 18.31 -21.70 -42.85
C LEU A 223 19.13 -22.92 -43.30
N GLN A 224 18.63 -23.75 -44.21
CA GLN A 224 19.36 -24.93 -44.66
C GLN A 224 20.73 -24.56 -45.24
N GLY A 225 21.76 -25.31 -44.84
CA GLY A 225 23.14 -25.09 -45.27
C GLY A 225 23.94 -24.10 -44.42
N ILE A 226 23.36 -23.54 -43.36
CA ILE A 226 24.10 -22.75 -42.36
C ILE A 226 24.70 -23.70 -41.30
N GLU A 227 26.03 -23.70 -41.16
CA GLU A 227 26.80 -24.71 -40.41
C GLU A 227 26.44 -24.81 -38.92
N ASN A 228 26.13 -23.70 -38.27
CA ASN A 228 25.85 -23.64 -36.84
C ASN A 228 24.36 -23.82 -36.48
N VAL A 229 23.51 -24.18 -37.46
CA VAL A 229 22.08 -24.44 -37.26
C VAL A 229 21.81 -25.93 -37.09
N GLU A 230 21.06 -26.28 -36.06
CA GLU A 230 20.58 -27.64 -35.79
C GLU A 230 19.04 -27.66 -35.79
N PHE A 231 18.46 -28.54 -36.61
CA PHE A 231 17.00 -28.64 -36.77
C PHE A 231 16.42 -29.65 -35.78
N MET A 232 15.36 -29.23 -35.08
CA MET A 232 14.75 -29.96 -33.99
C MET A 232 13.30 -30.33 -34.31
N PRO A 233 12.94 -31.64 -34.26
CA PRO A 233 11.54 -32.05 -34.39
C PRO A 233 10.78 -31.84 -33.07
N ALA A 234 9.45 -31.87 -33.15
CA ALA A 234 8.61 -31.95 -31.95
C ALA A 234 8.81 -33.29 -31.23
N LYS A 235 9.14 -33.26 -29.94
CA LYS A 235 9.29 -34.49 -29.13
C LYS A 235 7.90 -35.05 -28.78
N ALA A 236 7.54 -36.17 -29.42
CA ALA A 236 6.19 -36.77 -29.35
C ALA A 236 5.69 -37.11 -27.93
N ASN A 237 6.58 -37.48 -26.99
CA ASN A 237 6.21 -37.97 -25.66
C ASN A 237 6.32 -36.92 -24.53
N LEU A 238 6.39 -35.62 -24.85
CA LEU A 238 6.37 -34.56 -23.83
C LEU A 238 4.96 -34.39 -23.25
N LYS A 239 4.83 -34.58 -21.93
CA LYS A 239 3.58 -34.32 -21.20
C LYS A 239 3.56 -32.86 -20.74
N LEU A 240 2.90 -32.01 -21.51
CA LEU A 240 2.67 -30.61 -21.16
C LEU A 240 1.22 -30.40 -20.73
N ILE A 241 1.00 -29.36 -19.91
CA ILE A 241 -0.35 -28.90 -19.54
C ILE A 241 -1.09 -28.46 -20.81
N GLN A 242 -0.50 -27.56 -21.60
CA GLN A 242 -1.04 -27.14 -22.90
C GLN A 242 -0.76 -28.22 -23.96
N LYS A 243 -1.77 -28.54 -24.78
CA LYS A 243 -1.71 -29.58 -25.83
C LYS A 243 -1.29 -29.02 -27.19
N GLY A 244 -1.12 -29.90 -28.17
CA GLY A 244 -0.79 -29.56 -29.55
C GLY A 244 0.69 -29.75 -29.90
N GLU A 245 0.93 -30.08 -31.16
CA GLU A 245 2.27 -30.33 -31.70
C GLU A 245 3.16 -29.09 -31.63
N PHE A 246 2.61 -27.91 -31.93
CA PHE A 246 3.33 -26.65 -31.86
C PHE A 246 3.86 -26.36 -30.44
N MET A 247 3.09 -26.71 -29.40
CA MET A 247 3.54 -26.57 -28.01
C MET A 247 4.66 -27.56 -27.67
N ARG A 248 4.57 -28.81 -28.16
CA ARG A 248 5.65 -29.80 -28.01
C ARG A 248 6.94 -29.38 -28.73
N LEU A 249 6.82 -28.74 -29.89
CA LEU A 249 7.95 -28.16 -30.62
C LEU A 249 8.59 -27.02 -29.83
N ASN A 250 7.78 -26.08 -29.32
CA ASN A 250 8.25 -24.98 -28.48
C ASN A 250 9.02 -25.48 -27.25
N ALA A 251 8.48 -26.49 -26.56
CA ALA A 251 9.13 -27.12 -25.42
C ALA A 251 10.44 -27.81 -25.81
N SER A 252 10.47 -28.49 -26.97
CA SER A 252 11.67 -29.16 -27.48
C SER A 252 12.79 -28.15 -27.74
N LEU A 253 12.47 -27.03 -28.37
CA LEU A 253 13.40 -25.92 -28.61
C LEU A 253 13.90 -25.29 -27.30
N ALA A 254 13.02 -25.06 -26.33
CA ALA A 254 13.40 -24.52 -25.03
C ALA A 254 14.35 -25.46 -24.27
N ILE A 255 14.08 -26.77 -24.28
CA ILE A 255 14.93 -27.78 -23.62
C ILE A 255 16.34 -27.77 -24.21
N VAL A 256 16.47 -27.85 -25.54
CA VAL A 256 17.81 -27.89 -26.16
C VAL A 256 18.56 -26.58 -25.99
N ALA A 257 17.87 -25.43 -26.02
CA ALA A 257 18.48 -24.13 -25.78
C ALA A 257 19.03 -24.02 -24.35
N CYS A 258 18.25 -24.43 -23.35
CA CYS A 258 18.70 -24.43 -21.95
C CYS A 258 19.80 -25.47 -21.70
N THR A 259 19.75 -26.61 -22.39
CA THR A 259 20.77 -27.67 -22.29
C THR A 259 22.12 -27.20 -22.82
N ASN A 260 22.13 -26.47 -23.93
CA ASN A 260 23.35 -25.84 -24.46
C ASN A 260 23.99 -24.87 -23.46
N GLU A 261 23.19 -24.29 -22.57
CA GLU A 261 23.66 -23.38 -21.53
C GLU A 261 23.94 -24.03 -20.17
N GLY A 262 23.92 -25.38 -20.10
CA GLY A 262 24.40 -26.15 -18.96
C GLY A 262 23.31 -26.77 -18.09
N ILE A 263 22.02 -26.59 -18.43
CA ILE A 263 20.94 -27.28 -17.73
C ILE A 263 20.94 -28.77 -18.11
N ASN A 264 20.76 -29.65 -17.13
CA ASN A 264 20.60 -31.07 -17.42
C ASN A 264 19.29 -31.32 -18.23
N PRO A 265 19.32 -32.07 -19.35
CA PRO A 265 18.16 -32.23 -20.23
C PRO A 265 16.99 -32.98 -19.59
N GLU A 266 17.24 -33.91 -18.66
CA GLU A 266 16.20 -34.62 -17.91
C GLU A 266 15.50 -33.66 -16.95
N LYS A 267 16.28 -32.86 -16.22
CA LYS A 267 15.75 -31.83 -15.33
C LYS A 267 14.95 -30.75 -16.07
N ALA A 268 15.43 -30.30 -17.23
CA ALA A 268 14.70 -29.35 -18.08
C ALA A 268 13.35 -29.94 -18.54
N THR A 269 13.35 -31.22 -18.90
CA THR A 269 12.12 -31.93 -19.32
C THR A 269 11.14 -32.08 -18.15
N GLU A 270 11.63 -32.40 -16.96
CA GLU A 270 10.81 -32.61 -15.75
C GLU A 270 10.06 -31.33 -15.38
N VAL A 271 10.77 -30.22 -15.18
CA VAL A 271 10.15 -28.96 -14.71
C VAL A 271 9.18 -28.36 -15.73
N LEU A 272 9.38 -28.61 -17.03
CA LEU A 272 8.45 -28.12 -18.07
C LEU A 272 7.09 -28.80 -18.04
N GLN A 273 6.95 -29.98 -17.44
CA GLN A 273 5.64 -30.63 -17.29
C GLN A 273 4.69 -29.80 -16.41
N GLU A 274 5.25 -28.95 -15.54
CA GLU A 274 4.53 -28.05 -14.64
C GLU A 274 4.39 -26.63 -15.19
N PHE A 275 4.83 -26.37 -16.42
CA PHE A 275 4.79 -25.04 -17.02
C PHE A 275 3.34 -24.51 -17.11
N CYS A 276 3.05 -23.45 -16.36
CA CYS A 276 1.70 -22.92 -16.22
C CYS A 276 1.14 -22.25 -17.50
N GLY A 277 1.98 -22.02 -18.51
CA GLY A 277 1.60 -21.30 -19.73
C GLY A 277 1.78 -19.79 -19.62
N VAL A 278 1.59 -19.14 -20.77
CA VAL A 278 1.63 -17.68 -20.92
C VAL A 278 0.20 -17.17 -21.04
N GLN A 279 -0.09 -16.02 -20.43
CA GLN A 279 -1.40 -15.39 -20.55
C GLN A 279 -1.78 -15.20 -22.01
N ARG A 280 -3.05 -15.40 -22.32
CA ARG A 280 -3.65 -15.35 -23.66
C ARG A 280 -3.09 -16.37 -24.65
N ARG A 281 -2.21 -17.31 -24.25
CA ARG A 281 -1.68 -18.37 -25.13
C ARG A 281 -2.26 -19.70 -24.72
N SER A 282 -3.35 -20.10 -25.36
CA SER A 282 -4.11 -21.31 -25.02
C SER A 282 -4.51 -21.35 -23.54
N GLN A 283 -5.04 -20.22 -23.05
CA GLN A 283 -5.38 -20.00 -21.65
C GLN A 283 -6.81 -20.45 -21.37
N VAL A 284 -7.00 -21.26 -20.33
CA VAL A 284 -8.32 -21.62 -19.80
C VAL A 284 -8.70 -20.61 -18.72
N HIS A 285 -9.80 -19.89 -18.92
CA HIS A 285 -10.30 -18.89 -17.97
C HIS A 285 -11.35 -19.44 -17.01
N PHE A 286 -12.13 -20.41 -17.48
CA PHE A 286 -13.15 -21.09 -16.70
C PHE A 286 -13.44 -22.45 -17.34
N GLU A 287 -13.47 -23.50 -16.54
CA GLU A 287 -13.74 -24.86 -17.02
C GLU A 287 -14.63 -25.59 -16.03
N THR A 288 -15.69 -26.20 -16.53
CA THR A 288 -16.60 -27.10 -15.81
C THR A 288 -16.69 -28.44 -16.54
N ALA A 289 -17.51 -29.36 -16.05
CA ALA A 289 -17.74 -30.65 -16.71
C ALA A 289 -18.46 -30.53 -18.08
N PHE A 290 -19.04 -29.35 -18.39
CA PHE A 290 -19.85 -29.14 -19.58
C PHE A 290 -19.46 -27.88 -20.36
N LEU A 291 -18.49 -27.11 -19.88
CA LEU A 291 -18.12 -25.87 -20.54
C LEU A 291 -16.66 -25.50 -20.30
N THR A 292 -15.99 -25.06 -21.36
CA THR A 292 -14.63 -24.51 -21.29
C THR A 292 -14.59 -23.14 -21.97
N LEU A 293 -14.25 -22.09 -21.21
CA LEU A 293 -13.92 -20.75 -21.72
C LEU A 293 -12.41 -20.66 -21.92
N PHE A 294 -12.02 -20.55 -23.18
CA PHE A 294 -10.65 -20.62 -23.66
C PHE A 294 -10.27 -19.31 -24.37
N GLU A 295 -9.04 -18.83 -24.18
CA GLU A 295 -8.49 -17.66 -24.90
C GLU A 295 -7.20 -18.02 -25.63
N ASP A 296 -7.08 -17.55 -26.87
CA ASP A 296 -5.83 -17.59 -27.63
C ASP A 296 -5.51 -16.26 -28.34
N TYR A 297 -4.24 -15.91 -28.39
CA TYR A 297 -3.70 -14.71 -29.01
C TYR A 297 -3.62 -14.82 -30.54
N ALA A 298 -3.96 -15.99 -31.11
CA ALA A 298 -3.90 -16.25 -32.54
C ALA A 298 -4.54 -15.12 -33.35
N HIS A 299 -3.76 -14.56 -34.26
CA HIS A 299 -4.15 -13.46 -35.14
C HIS A 299 -3.60 -13.63 -36.56
N HIS A 300 -2.89 -14.72 -36.81
CA HIS A 300 -2.41 -15.16 -38.12
C HIS A 300 -2.99 -16.56 -38.46
N PRO A 301 -3.26 -16.92 -39.72
CA PRO A 301 -3.87 -18.22 -40.05
C PRO A 301 -3.09 -19.44 -39.56
N LYS A 302 -1.75 -19.37 -39.55
CA LYS A 302 -0.92 -20.47 -39.01
C LYS A 302 -1.12 -20.69 -37.51
N GLU A 303 -1.35 -19.61 -36.77
CA GLU A 303 -1.65 -19.68 -35.33
C GLU A 303 -3.04 -20.28 -35.10
N LEU A 304 -4.03 -19.90 -35.92
CA LEU A 304 -5.36 -20.53 -35.90
C LEU A 304 -5.31 -22.02 -36.20
N LYS A 305 -4.51 -22.42 -37.19
CA LYS A 305 -4.30 -23.83 -37.51
C LYS A 305 -3.70 -24.60 -36.33
N ALA A 306 -2.70 -24.03 -35.67
CA ALA A 306 -2.09 -24.62 -34.47
C ALA A 306 -3.11 -24.72 -33.31
N LEU A 307 -3.95 -23.70 -33.14
CA LEU A 307 -5.05 -23.68 -32.18
C LEU A 307 -6.07 -24.79 -32.48
N ASN A 308 -6.53 -24.92 -33.72
CA ASN A 308 -7.46 -25.97 -34.14
C ASN A 308 -6.92 -27.36 -33.80
N SER A 309 -5.66 -27.64 -34.16
CA SER A 309 -5.01 -28.90 -33.83
C SER A 309 -4.92 -29.16 -32.31
N ALA A 310 -4.69 -28.12 -31.50
CA ALA A 310 -4.67 -28.25 -30.05
C ALA A 310 -6.09 -28.51 -29.48
N LEU A 311 -7.11 -27.83 -30.01
CA LEU A 311 -8.51 -28.04 -29.62
C LEU A 311 -9.01 -29.44 -29.99
N GLU A 312 -8.65 -29.95 -31.16
CA GLU A 312 -8.95 -31.31 -31.60
C GLU A 312 -8.30 -32.35 -30.67
N GLU A 313 -7.00 -32.21 -30.38
CA GLU A 313 -6.29 -33.13 -29.48
C GLU A 313 -6.88 -33.15 -28.06
N GLN A 314 -7.33 -31.99 -27.57
CA GLN A 314 -7.72 -31.83 -26.18
C GLN A 314 -9.21 -32.05 -25.91
N TYR A 315 -10.08 -31.71 -26.86
CA TYR A 315 -11.50 -31.56 -26.58
C TYR A 315 -12.43 -32.17 -27.64
N ASP A 316 -11.94 -32.83 -28.69
CA ASP A 316 -12.85 -33.54 -29.57
C ASP A 316 -13.56 -34.70 -28.84
N PRO A 317 -14.86 -34.94 -29.12
CA PRO A 317 -15.69 -34.34 -30.18
C PRO A 317 -16.61 -33.21 -29.69
N TYR A 318 -16.22 -32.42 -28.68
CA TYR A 318 -17.07 -31.37 -28.11
C TYR A 318 -17.35 -30.21 -29.08
N ARG A 319 -18.47 -29.52 -28.86
CA ARG A 319 -18.90 -28.40 -29.70
C ARG A 319 -18.00 -27.18 -29.54
N LYS A 320 -17.55 -26.60 -30.65
CA LYS A 320 -16.57 -25.49 -30.72
C LYS A 320 -17.22 -24.19 -31.19
N ILE A 321 -17.19 -23.15 -30.35
CA ILE A 321 -17.61 -21.78 -30.68
C ILE A 321 -16.38 -20.88 -30.73
N ALA A 322 -16.16 -20.19 -31.85
CA ALA A 322 -15.11 -19.17 -31.98
C ALA A 322 -15.68 -17.75 -31.85
N VAL A 323 -14.98 -16.89 -31.12
CA VAL A 323 -15.18 -15.44 -31.10
C VAL A 323 -13.88 -14.79 -31.55
N PHE A 324 -13.80 -14.41 -32.83
CA PHE A 324 -12.56 -14.01 -33.49
C PHE A 324 -12.53 -12.50 -33.78
N GLN A 325 -11.44 -11.83 -33.39
CA GLN A 325 -11.15 -10.45 -33.78
C GLN A 325 -9.94 -10.40 -34.73
N PRO A 326 -10.13 -10.01 -36.00
CA PRO A 326 -9.01 -9.78 -36.90
C PRO A 326 -8.11 -8.64 -36.40
N HIS A 327 -6.80 -8.79 -36.53
CA HIS A 327 -5.83 -7.77 -36.14
C HIS A 327 -5.15 -7.17 -37.37
N ARG A 328 -5.34 -5.86 -37.57
CA ARG A 328 -4.95 -5.04 -38.74
C ARG A 328 -5.71 -5.35 -40.02
N TYR A 329 -6.02 -4.30 -40.77
CA TYR A 329 -6.76 -4.37 -42.03
C TYR A 329 -5.98 -5.07 -43.13
N GLU A 330 -4.68 -4.79 -43.23
CA GLU A 330 -3.78 -5.32 -44.26
C GLU A 330 -3.63 -6.85 -44.13
N ARG A 331 -3.62 -7.35 -42.88
CA ARG A 331 -3.57 -8.79 -42.61
C ARG A 331 -4.89 -9.45 -42.98
N LEU A 332 -6.01 -8.84 -42.63
CA LEU A 332 -7.32 -9.34 -43.03
C LEU A 332 -7.42 -9.42 -44.56
N GLU A 333 -7.05 -8.36 -45.29
CA GLU A 333 -7.02 -8.33 -46.76
C GLU A 333 -6.16 -9.45 -47.35
N SER A 334 -4.94 -9.62 -46.83
CA SER A 334 -3.96 -10.55 -47.40
C SER A 334 -4.30 -12.01 -47.16
N TYR A 335 -5.01 -12.31 -46.06
CA TYR A 335 -5.21 -13.68 -45.60
C TYR A 335 -6.69 -14.06 -45.40
N THR A 336 -7.63 -13.35 -46.01
CA THR A 336 -9.08 -13.58 -45.79
C THR A 336 -9.47 -15.04 -46.08
N GLU A 337 -9.00 -15.63 -47.18
CA GLU A 337 -9.34 -17.01 -47.56
C GLU A 337 -8.78 -18.03 -46.56
N GLN A 338 -7.55 -17.82 -46.09
CA GLN A 338 -6.89 -18.68 -45.12
C GLN A 338 -7.55 -18.57 -43.74
N PHE A 339 -7.93 -17.36 -43.31
CA PHE A 339 -8.75 -17.19 -42.10
C PHE A 339 -10.06 -17.95 -42.20
N ALA A 340 -10.75 -17.84 -43.34
CA ALA A 340 -12.01 -18.55 -43.55
C ALA A 340 -11.84 -20.08 -43.53
N GLN A 341 -10.72 -20.59 -44.05
CA GLN A 341 -10.41 -22.02 -44.01
C GLN A 341 -10.28 -22.52 -42.57
N GLU A 342 -9.50 -21.85 -41.72
CA GLU A 342 -9.28 -22.30 -40.35
C GLU A 342 -10.51 -22.09 -39.46
N LEU A 343 -11.27 -21.01 -39.65
CA LEU A 343 -12.49 -20.75 -38.87
C LEU A 343 -13.66 -21.69 -39.24
N LYS A 344 -13.59 -22.40 -40.37
CA LYS A 344 -14.57 -23.43 -40.74
C LYS A 344 -14.50 -24.68 -39.88
N GLU A 345 -13.47 -24.88 -39.06
CA GLU A 345 -13.41 -26.02 -38.15
C GLU A 345 -14.29 -25.84 -36.89
N PHE A 346 -14.79 -24.62 -36.64
CA PHE A 346 -15.71 -24.32 -35.53
C PHE A 346 -17.17 -24.51 -35.94
N ASP A 347 -18.03 -24.91 -34.99
CA ASP A 347 -19.47 -25.11 -35.21
C ASP A 347 -20.23 -23.78 -35.33
N LYS A 348 -19.77 -22.75 -34.62
CA LYS A 348 -20.29 -21.37 -34.67
C LYS A 348 -19.13 -20.39 -34.62
N VAL A 349 -19.21 -19.32 -35.40
CA VAL A 349 -18.18 -18.27 -35.44
C VAL A 349 -18.82 -16.90 -35.26
N PHE A 350 -18.31 -16.14 -34.31
CA PHE A 350 -18.58 -14.71 -34.16
C PHE A 350 -17.34 -13.92 -34.58
N ILE A 351 -17.53 -12.88 -35.38
CA ILE A 351 -16.45 -12.05 -35.93
C ILE A 351 -16.61 -10.63 -35.41
N ALA A 352 -15.65 -10.16 -34.62
CA ALA A 352 -15.62 -8.80 -34.12
C ALA A 352 -15.05 -7.82 -35.16
N PRO A 353 -15.34 -6.51 -35.03
CA PRO A 353 -14.67 -5.47 -35.81
C PRO A 353 -13.13 -5.57 -35.73
N PRO A 354 -12.40 -5.33 -36.82
CA PRO A 354 -10.95 -5.47 -36.85
C PRO A 354 -10.28 -4.37 -36.02
N PHE A 355 -9.25 -4.73 -35.25
CA PHE A 355 -8.46 -3.77 -34.50
C PHE A 355 -7.43 -3.07 -35.39
N SER A 356 -7.49 -1.74 -35.49
CA SER A 356 -6.75 -0.95 -36.49
C SER A 356 -5.28 -0.71 -36.17
N ALA A 357 -4.83 -0.93 -34.93
CA ALA A 357 -3.44 -0.80 -34.47
C ALA A 357 -2.66 0.33 -35.20
N TRP A 358 -3.13 1.57 -35.08
CA TRP A 358 -2.53 2.82 -35.63
C TRP A 358 -2.90 3.24 -37.06
N SER A 359 -3.78 2.51 -37.77
CA SER A 359 -4.24 2.87 -39.13
C SER A 359 -5.45 3.82 -39.11
N SER A 360 -5.38 4.91 -39.87
CA SER A 360 -6.48 5.86 -40.12
C SER A 360 -7.23 5.59 -41.44
N ARG A 361 -7.11 4.38 -42.01
CA ARG A 361 -7.82 4.02 -43.26
C ARG A 361 -9.33 4.09 -43.06
N GLN A 362 -10.02 4.76 -43.99
CA GLN A 362 -11.49 4.79 -44.07
C GLN A 362 -12.06 3.61 -44.88
N ASP A 363 -11.26 2.98 -45.73
CA ASP A 363 -11.66 1.79 -46.49
C ASP A 363 -11.48 0.54 -45.63
N THR A 364 -12.58 0.07 -45.04
CA THR A 364 -12.63 -1.14 -44.25
C THR A 364 -12.67 -2.36 -45.19
N PRO A 365 -11.70 -3.28 -45.16
CA PRO A 365 -11.87 -4.59 -45.78
C PRO A 365 -13.14 -5.26 -45.27
N SER A 366 -13.87 -5.86 -46.19
CA SER A 366 -15.20 -6.38 -45.92
C SER A 366 -15.13 -7.60 -44.98
N LEU A 367 -15.45 -7.41 -43.69
CA LEU A 367 -15.76 -8.52 -42.76
C LEU A 367 -16.85 -9.45 -43.34
N GLU A 368 -17.72 -8.87 -44.17
CA GLU A 368 -18.75 -9.59 -44.91
C GLU A 368 -18.13 -10.59 -45.89
N ALA A 369 -16.97 -10.31 -46.50
CA ALA A 369 -16.27 -11.30 -47.34
C ALA A 369 -15.81 -12.52 -46.50
N LEU A 370 -15.23 -12.27 -45.32
CA LEU A 370 -14.84 -13.35 -44.41
C LEU A 370 -16.07 -14.15 -43.94
N ARG A 371 -17.16 -13.46 -43.55
CA ARG A 371 -18.44 -14.08 -43.15
C ARG A 371 -18.99 -14.97 -44.25
N VAL A 372 -19.06 -14.46 -45.49
CA VAL A 372 -19.56 -15.20 -46.67
C VAL A 372 -18.71 -16.43 -46.95
N LEU A 373 -17.39 -16.32 -46.85
CA LEU A 373 -16.48 -17.45 -47.08
C LEU A 373 -16.63 -18.54 -46.02
N ILE A 374 -16.87 -18.20 -44.74
CA ILE A 374 -17.12 -19.16 -43.66
C ILE A 374 -18.51 -19.81 -43.79
N GLY A 375 -19.52 -19.03 -44.20
CA GLY A 375 -20.88 -19.49 -44.46
C GLY A 375 -21.88 -19.19 -43.33
N PRO A 376 -23.03 -19.90 -43.27
CA PRO A 376 -24.18 -19.52 -42.44
C PRO A 376 -23.94 -19.60 -40.92
N LYS A 377 -22.85 -20.25 -40.49
CA LYS A 377 -22.43 -20.33 -39.09
C LYS A 377 -21.64 -19.12 -38.61
N ALA A 378 -21.25 -18.22 -39.50
CA ALA A 378 -20.56 -16.98 -39.15
C ALA A 378 -21.53 -15.82 -38.96
N GLU A 379 -21.30 -15.06 -37.90
CA GLU A 379 -22.03 -13.84 -37.54
C GLU A 379 -21.04 -12.73 -37.21
N VAL A 380 -21.34 -11.51 -37.64
CA VAL A 380 -20.47 -10.33 -37.41
C VAL A 380 -21.09 -9.49 -36.29
N PHE A 381 -20.28 -9.10 -35.31
CA PHE A 381 -20.70 -8.13 -34.30
C PHE A 381 -20.78 -6.72 -34.88
N GLU A 382 -21.78 -5.95 -34.42
CA GLU A 382 -22.02 -4.59 -34.91
C GLU A 382 -21.05 -3.57 -34.31
N SER A 383 -20.53 -3.84 -33.10
CA SER A 383 -19.65 -2.96 -32.33
C SER A 383 -18.77 -3.76 -31.37
N GLU A 384 -17.85 -3.08 -30.69
CA GLU A 384 -17.06 -3.62 -29.56
C GLU A 384 -17.80 -3.50 -28.21
N ASP A 385 -19.14 -3.51 -28.21
CA ASP A 385 -19.93 -3.62 -26.98
C ASP A 385 -19.83 -5.05 -26.43
N TRP A 386 -18.78 -5.28 -25.62
CA TRP A 386 -18.43 -6.62 -25.15
C TRP A 386 -19.46 -7.24 -24.20
N GLU A 387 -20.19 -6.42 -23.44
CA GLU A 387 -21.27 -6.89 -22.58
C GLU A 387 -22.41 -7.46 -23.43
N TYR A 388 -22.90 -6.67 -24.38
CA TYR A 388 -23.95 -7.10 -25.31
C TYR A 388 -23.53 -8.31 -26.17
N ASN A 389 -22.27 -8.32 -26.64
CA ASN A 389 -21.75 -9.41 -27.45
C ASN A 389 -21.57 -10.71 -26.63
N ALA A 390 -21.26 -10.62 -25.33
CA ALA A 390 -21.17 -11.80 -24.47
C ALA A 390 -22.52 -12.52 -24.36
N GLU A 391 -23.63 -11.77 -24.24
CA GLU A 391 -24.99 -12.35 -24.23
C GLU A 391 -25.31 -13.14 -25.51
N LYS A 392 -24.91 -12.61 -26.67
CA LYS A 392 -25.09 -13.31 -27.96
C LYS A 392 -24.35 -14.63 -28.03
N VAL A 393 -23.12 -14.67 -27.52
CA VAL A 393 -22.31 -15.90 -27.47
C VAL A 393 -22.95 -16.91 -26.53
N LEU A 394 -23.40 -16.48 -25.35
CA LEU A 394 -24.06 -17.34 -24.36
C LEU A 394 -25.36 -17.94 -24.90
N ALA A 395 -26.15 -17.18 -25.67
CA ALA A 395 -27.37 -17.68 -26.30
C ALA A 395 -27.13 -18.83 -27.31
N GLN A 396 -25.90 -19.01 -27.79
CA GLN A 396 -25.51 -20.12 -28.67
C GLN A 396 -24.84 -21.28 -27.93
N THR A 397 -24.62 -21.13 -26.63
CA THR A 397 -23.94 -22.12 -25.79
C THR A 397 -24.97 -23.16 -25.33
N PRO A 398 -24.81 -24.44 -25.68
CA PRO A 398 -25.75 -25.48 -25.28
C PRO A 398 -25.67 -25.77 -23.78
N THR A 399 -26.79 -26.20 -23.19
CA THR A 399 -26.89 -26.57 -21.77
C THR A 399 -26.80 -28.08 -21.54
N THR A 400 -26.77 -28.90 -22.60
CA THR A 400 -26.89 -30.37 -22.52
C THR A 400 -25.70 -31.14 -23.06
N GLU A 401 -24.73 -30.46 -23.69
CA GLU A 401 -23.51 -31.05 -24.25
C GLU A 401 -22.31 -30.17 -23.90
N HIS A 402 -21.11 -30.77 -23.83
CA HIS A 402 -19.91 -29.99 -23.53
C HIS A 402 -19.62 -29.02 -24.66
N CYS A 403 -19.49 -27.73 -24.35
CA CYS A 403 -19.14 -26.67 -25.28
C CYS A 403 -17.83 -25.95 -24.93
N ILE A 404 -17.06 -25.61 -25.95
CA ILE A 404 -15.82 -24.82 -25.84
C ILE A 404 -16.07 -23.46 -26.49
N ILE A 405 -15.98 -22.41 -25.69
CA ILE A 405 -16.02 -21.03 -26.18
C ILE A 405 -14.59 -20.54 -26.27
N THR A 406 -14.12 -20.28 -27.49
CA THR A 406 -12.74 -19.88 -27.78
C THR A 406 -12.71 -18.41 -28.20
N ILE A 407 -12.13 -17.57 -27.36
CA ILE A 407 -11.90 -16.14 -27.63
C ILE A 407 -10.55 -16.00 -28.32
N ILE A 408 -10.55 -15.44 -29.52
CA ILE A 408 -9.40 -15.49 -30.42
C ILE A 408 -9.04 -14.09 -30.92
N GLY A 409 -7.85 -13.62 -30.56
CA GLY A 409 -7.29 -12.38 -31.11
C GLY A 409 -6.31 -11.66 -30.18
N ALA A 410 -5.57 -10.72 -30.76
CA ALA A 410 -4.45 -10.05 -30.11
C ALA A 410 -4.82 -8.76 -29.34
N ALA A 411 -6.00 -8.20 -29.56
CA ALA A 411 -6.37 -6.85 -29.12
C ALA A 411 -7.49 -6.85 -28.06
N THR A 412 -8.52 -6.00 -28.23
CA THR A 412 -9.59 -5.70 -27.26
C THR A 412 -10.58 -6.83 -27.05
N ILE A 413 -10.59 -7.84 -27.93
CA ILE A 413 -11.46 -9.03 -27.79
C ILE A 413 -11.38 -9.71 -26.42
N LYS A 414 -10.25 -9.61 -25.72
CA LYS A 414 -10.09 -10.14 -24.36
C LYS A 414 -11.07 -9.54 -23.35
N ASP A 415 -11.59 -8.35 -23.60
CA ASP A 415 -12.46 -7.61 -22.68
C ASP A 415 -13.88 -8.22 -22.63
N ILE A 416 -14.22 -9.16 -23.52
CA ILE A 416 -15.43 -9.99 -23.45
C ILE A 416 -15.35 -11.10 -22.38
N ILE A 417 -14.14 -11.52 -22.01
CA ILE A 417 -13.90 -12.69 -21.16
C ILE A 417 -14.51 -12.50 -19.76
N PRO A 418 -14.35 -11.36 -19.07
CA PRO A 418 -14.94 -11.18 -17.73
C PRO A 418 -16.47 -11.29 -17.75
N TRP A 419 -17.13 -10.76 -18.78
CA TRP A 419 -18.58 -10.84 -18.96
C TRP A 419 -19.05 -12.28 -19.15
N LEU A 420 -18.42 -13.00 -20.09
CA LEU A 420 -18.70 -14.42 -20.32
C LEU A 420 -18.46 -15.23 -19.05
N LYS A 421 -17.30 -15.08 -18.42
CA LYS A 421 -16.92 -15.82 -17.22
C LYS A 421 -17.94 -15.62 -16.09
N ASN A 422 -18.35 -14.39 -15.82
CA ASN A 422 -19.31 -14.09 -14.75
C ASN A 422 -20.69 -14.74 -15.00
N GLN A 423 -21.20 -14.63 -16.23
CA GLN A 423 -22.49 -15.24 -16.59
C GLN A 423 -22.41 -16.77 -16.55
N LEU A 424 -21.31 -17.36 -17.01
CA LEU A 424 -21.05 -18.80 -16.95
C LEU A 424 -20.94 -19.34 -15.52
N ILE A 425 -20.28 -18.59 -14.63
CA ILE A 425 -20.24 -18.88 -13.19
C ILE A 425 -21.66 -18.86 -12.64
N SER A 426 -22.43 -17.80 -12.91
CA SER A 426 -23.80 -17.67 -12.43
C SER A 426 -24.68 -18.81 -12.91
N HIS A 427 -24.60 -19.17 -14.19
CA HIS A 427 -25.35 -20.28 -14.77
C HIS A 427 -24.99 -21.62 -14.09
N SER A 428 -23.69 -21.89 -13.94
CA SER A 428 -23.19 -23.12 -13.30
C SER A 428 -23.62 -23.23 -11.83
N ILE A 429 -23.74 -22.10 -11.12
CA ILE A 429 -24.24 -22.07 -9.75
C ILE A 429 -25.75 -22.33 -9.73
N SER A 430 -26.53 -21.68 -10.61
CA SER A 430 -27.97 -21.86 -10.70
C SER A 430 -28.37 -23.31 -10.99
N GLU A 431 -27.63 -24.02 -11.85
CA GLU A 431 -27.89 -25.45 -12.12
C GLU A 431 -27.64 -26.34 -10.90
N ARG A 432 -26.61 -26.01 -10.11
CA ARG A 432 -26.21 -26.79 -8.93
C ARG A 432 -27.03 -26.48 -7.69
N LEU A 433 -27.50 -25.24 -7.56
CA LEU A 433 -28.27 -24.71 -6.45
C LEU A 433 -29.52 -23.98 -6.99
N PRO A 434 -30.55 -24.70 -7.44
CA PRO A 434 -31.71 -24.11 -8.12
C PRO A 434 -32.57 -23.21 -7.22
N ASP A 435 -32.56 -23.46 -5.91
CA ASP A 435 -33.32 -22.69 -4.91
C ASP A 435 -32.54 -21.49 -4.33
N LEU A 436 -31.27 -21.33 -4.73
CA LEU A 436 -30.44 -20.22 -4.28
C LEU A 436 -30.99 -18.90 -4.82
N ASN A 437 -31.16 -17.92 -3.95
CA ASN A 437 -31.55 -16.59 -4.37
C ASN A 437 -30.34 -15.86 -4.98
N ILE A 438 -30.44 -15.44 -6.25
CA ILE A 438 -29.38 -14.76 -6.99
C ILE A 438 -29.90 -13.40 -7.45
N LEU A 439 -29.18 -12.34 -7.08
CA LEU A 439 -29.35 -11.03 -7.69
C LEU A 439 -28.37 -10.97 -8.87
N HIS A 440 -28.85 -11.00 -10.10
CA HIS A 440 -27.99 -11.16 -11.28
C HIS A 440 -27.07 -9.95 -11.52
N GLU A 441 -27.62 -8.73 -11.53
CA GLU A 441 -26.87 -7.51 -11.83
C GLU A 441 -27.23 -6.35 -10.88
N PRO A 442 -27.15 -6.55 -9.55
CA PRO A 442 -27.43 -5.48 -8.61
C PRO A 442 -26.42 -4.34 -8.80
N GLU A 443 -26.91 -3.10 -8.77
CA GLU A 443 -26.05 -1.96 -8.52
C GLU A 443 -25.41 -2.09 -7.12
N TRP A 444 -24.18 -1.56 -6.95
CA TRP A 444 -23.59 -1.43 -5.61
C TRP A 444 -24.51 -0.70 -4.63
N SER A 445 -25.35 0.18 -5.16
CA SER A 445 -26.35 0.95 -4.44
C SER A 445 -27.45 0.09 -3.79
N GLU A 446 -27.69 -1.13 -4.29
CA GLU A 446 -28.67 -2.10 -3.80
C GLU A 446 -28.07 -3.08 -2.78
N ILE A 447 -26.74 -3.21 -2.76
CA ILE A 447 -26.02 -4.18 -1.92
C ILE A 447 -25.10 -3.56 -0.86
N THR A 448 -24.80 -2.25 -0.93
CA THR A 448 -24.01 -1.50 0.06
C THR A 448 -24.68 -0.19 0.47
N THR A 449 -24.30 0.35 1.62
CA THR A 449 -24.88 1.62 2.12
C THR A 449 -24.33 2.84 1.38
N LEU A 450 -23.06 2.82 0.97
CA LEU A 450 -22.44 3.89 0.20
C LEU A 450 -22.87 3.84 -1.28
N GLY A 451 -22.94 2.65 -1.87
CA GLY A 451 -23.36 2.49 -3.27
C GLY A 451 -22.38 3.05 -4.30
N ALA A 452 -21.10 3.23 -3.94
CA ALA A 452 -20.07 3.65 -4.87
C ALA A 452 -19.49 2.45 -5.63
N GLY A 453 -19.17 2.63 -6.90
CA GLY A 453 -18.69 1.60 -7.85
C GLY A 453 -19.53 1.57 -9.13
N LYS A 454 -18.87 1.32 -10.28
CA LYS A 454 -19.50 1.40 -11.61
C LYS A 454 -20.08 0.09 -12.16
N THR A 455 -19.60 -1.06 -11.70
CA THR A 455 -19.94 -2.36 -12.31
C THR A 455 -20.98 -3.14 -11.53
N GLN A 456 -21.76 -3.96 -12.21
CA GLN A 456 -22.76 -4.86 -11.64
C GLN A 456 -22.24 -6.30 -11.61
N HIS A 457 -22.54 -7.02 -10.53
CA HIS A 457 -22.09 -8.40 -10.30
C HIS A 457 -23.13 -9.23 -9.62
N ALA A 458 -23.23 -10.49 -10.04
CA ALA A 458 -24.09 -11.45 -9.38
C ALA A 458 -23.78 -11.53 -7.88
N CYS A 459 -24.82 -11.33 -7.07
CA CYS A 459 -24.78 -11.45 -5.63
C CYS A 459 -25.66 -12.63 -5.19
N TYR A 460 -25.02 -13.61 -4.58
CA TYR A 460 -25.62 -14.87 -4.14
C TYR A 460 -26.06 -14.76 -2.68
N GLU A 461 -27.31 -15.09 -2.38
CA GLU A 461 -27.90 -14.96 -1.05
C GLU A 461 -28.35 -16.33 -0.52
N PRO A 462 -27.43 -17.11 0.07
CA PRO A 462 -27.79 -18.40 0.64
C PRO A 462 -28.76 -18.22 1.81
N GLN A 463 -29.64 -19.19 1.98
CA GLN A 463 -30.64 -19.25 3.04
C GLN A 463 -30.23 -20.18 4.19
N THR A 464 -29.36 -21.16 3.93
CA THR A 464 -28.85 -22.10 4.94
C THR A 464 -27.33 -22.19 4.94
N VAL A 465 -26.76 -22.73 6.02
CA VAL A 465 -25.32 -23.03 6.10
C VAL A 465 -24.90 -24.01 5.02
N GLU A 466 -25.73 -24.98 4.63
CA GLU A 466 -25.43 -25.97 3.60
C GLU A 466 -25.27 -25.34 2.21
N GLU A 467 -26.18 -24.43 1.83
CA GLU A 467 -26.05 -23.68 0.57
C GLU A 467 -24.77 -22.85 0.54
N LEU A 468 -24.46 -22.17 1.67
CA LEU A 468 -23.22 -21.42 1.81
C LEU A 468 -21.99 -22.32 1.69
N GLN A 469 -21.98 -23.50 2.32
CA GLN A 469 -20.89 -24.46 2.18
C GLN A 469 -20.70 -24.89 0.72
N GLU A 470 -21.80 -25.12 0.00
CA GLU A 470 -21.75 -25.54 -1.40
C GLU A 470 -21.23 -24.43 -2.31
N LEU A 471 -21.62 -23.18 -2.08
CA LEU A 471 -21.04 -22.00 -2.74
C LEU A 471 -19.53 -21.89 -2.49
N MET A 472 -19.09 -22.07 -1.24
CA MET A 472 -17.67 -22.02 -0.91
C MET A 472 -16.88 -23.18 -1.53
N ARG A 473 -17.45 -24.39 -1.59
CA ARG A 473 -16.84 -25.52 -2.31
C ARG A 473 -16.77 -25.27 -3.81
N PHE A 474 -17.81 -24.65 -4.39
CA PHE A 474 -17.82 -24.25 -5.80
C PHE A 474 -16.72 -23.23 -6.07
N ALA A 475 -16.65 -22.15 -5.28
CA ALA A 475 -15.61 -21.14 -5.41
C ALA A 475 -14.20 -21.74 -5.29
N LYS A 476 -13.98 -22.61 -4.30
CA LYS A 476 -12.69 -23.30 -4.13
C LYS A 476 -12.35 -24.21 -5.30
N ARG A 477 -13.32 -24.98 -5.82
CA ARG A 477 -13.10 -25.90 -6.96
C ARG A 477 -12.62 -25.15 -8.20
N TYR A 478 -13.16 -23.95 -8.43
CA TYR A 478 -12.85 -23.15 -9.61
C TYR A 478 -11.91 -21.96 -9.31
N SER A 479 -11.24 -21.96 -8.15
CA SER A 479 -10.31 -20.91 -7.71
C SER A 479 -10.88 -19.49 -7.80
N LEU A 480 -12.17 -19.32 -7.52
CA LEU A 480 -12.87 -18.04 -7.57
C LEU A 480 -12.63 -17.25 -6.29
N LYS A 481 -12.42 -15.94 -6.42
CA LYS A 481 -12.39 -15.04 -5.26
C LYS A 481 -13.79 -14.96 -4.65
N THR A 482 -13.86 -14.89 -3.32
CA THR A 482 -15.12 -14.73 -2.60
C THR A 482 -15.14 -13.39 -1.86
N LEU A 483 -16.18 -12.59 -2.08
CA LEU A 483 -16.45 -11.39 -1.31
C LEU A 483 -17.67 -11.62 -0.42
N ILE A 484 -17.46 -11.65 0.89
CA ILE A 484 -18.56 -11.81 1.85
C ILE A 484 -19.07 -10.44 2.29
N LEU A 485 -20.33 -10.17 1.97
CA LEU A 485 -21.05 -8.98 2.37
C LEU A 485 -21.92 -9.29 3.60
N GLY A 486 -21.70 -8.53 4.66
CA GLY A 486 -22.73 -8.31 5.67
C GLY A 486 -23.83 -7.39 5.11
N ALA A 487 -24.15 -6.32 5.81
CA ALA A 487 -25.04 -5.28 5.25
C ALA A 487 -24.35 -4.31 4.27
N GLY A 488 -23.08 -4.54 3.92
CA GLY A 488 -22.29 -3.64 3.06
C GLY A 488 -22.13 -2.22 3.64
N SER A 489 -22.09 -2.10 4.98
CA SER A 489 -22.17 -0.81 5.67
C SER A 489 -20.86 -0.04 5.77
N ASN A 490 -19.72 -0.70 5.52
CA ASN A 490 -18.38 -0.12 5.58
C ASN A 490 -17.58 -0.47 4.30
N MET A 491 -18.27 -0.47 3.14
CA MET A 491 -17.71 -0.97 1.89
C MET A 491 -17.92 -0.01 0.73
N VAL A 492 -16.86 0.14 -0.07
CA VAL A 492 -16.87 0.74 -1.40
C VAL A 492 -16.85 -0.39 -2.42
N GLY A 493 -17.67 -0.30 -3.46
CA GLY A 493 -17.66 -1.25 -4.55
C GLY A 493 -16.41 -1.15 -5.44
N CYS A 494 -16.50 -1.69 -6.64
CA CYS A 494 -15.45 -1.62 -7.65
C CYS A 494 -15.98 -1.04 -8.97
N ASP A 495 -15.05 -0.51 -9.76
CA ASP A 495 -15.31 0.04 -11.10
C ASP A 495 -14.97 -0.95 -12.22
N GLN A 496 -14.50 -2.15 -11.87
CA GLN A 496 -14.15 -3.23 -12.77
C GLN A 496 -14.87 -4.49 -12.37
N LEU A 497 -15.04 -5.41 -13.33
CA LEU A 497 -15.69 -6.66 -13.04
C LEU A 497 -14.92 -7.45 -11.96
N PHE A 498 -15.59 -7.76 -10.85
CA PHE A 498 -15.14 -8.62 -9.78
C PHE A 498 -15.00 -10.04 -10.31
N ASP A 499 -13.76 -10.49 -10.42
CA ASP A 499 -13.40 -11.85 -10.82
C ASP A 499 -13.63 -12.84 -9.68
N GLY A 500 -14.90 -13.19 -9.45
CA GLY A 500 -15.31 -14.08 -8.38
C GLY A 500 -16.80 -14.02 -8.06
N ILE A 501 -17.18 -14.49 -6.87
CA ILE A 501 -18.57 -14.48 -6.38
C ILE A 501 -18.74 -13.54 -5.17
N ILE A 502 -19.84 -12.80 -5.17
CA ILE A 502 -20.26 -11.95 -4.06
C ILE A 502 -21.34 -12.68 -3.27
N ILE A 503 -21.14 -12.92 -1.99
CA ILE A 503 -22.08 -13.66 -1.13
C ILE A 503 -22.63 -12.71 -0.07
N ARG A 504 -23.96 -12.65 0.09
CA ARG A 504 -24.60 -11.81 1.11
C ARG A 504 -25.49 -12.63 2.05
N LEU A 505 -25.11 -12.68 3.32
CA LEU A 505 -25.83 -13.44 4.35
C LEU A 505 -26.96 -12.58 4.95
N ARG A 506 -28.18 -12.71 4.42
CA ARG A 506 -29.34 -11.95 4.94
C ARG A 506 -30.69 -12.66 4.93
N LEU A 507 -30.76 -13.88 4.38
CA LEU A 507 -31.98 -14.67 4.25
C LEU A 507 -31.91 -15.91 5.14
N GLY A 508 -33.04 -16.63 5.27
CA GLY A 508 -33.15 -17.88 6.02
C GLY A 508 -32.52 -17.81 7.42
N GLU A 509 -31.72 -18.83 7.74
CA GLU A 509 -31.03 -19.02 9.03
C GLU A 509 -30.19 -17.80 9.44
N PHE A 510 -29.61 -17.08 8.48
CA PHE A 510 -28.78 -15.90 8.73
C PHE A 510 -29.59 -14.68 9.21
N SER A 511 -30.92 -14.74 9.15
CA SER A 511 -31.82 -13.65 9.53
C SER A 511 -32.64 -13.94 10.80
N GLU A 512 -32.48 -15.13 11.38
CA GLU A 512 -33.23 -15.63 12.52
C GLU A 512 -32.69 -15.15 13.87
N ILE A 513 -33.58 -15.12 14.86
CA ILE A 513 -33.28 -14.77 16.25
C ILE A 513 -34.06 -15.73 17.15
N THR A 514 -33.35 -16.56 17.90
CA THR A 514 -33.93 -17.49 18.88
C THR A 514 -33.48 -17.07 20.27
N ILE A 515 -34.42 -16.94 21.21
CA ILE A 515 -34.14 -16.48 22.59
C ILE A 515 -34.53 -17.58 23.57
N GLU A 516 -33.60 -17.93 24.46
CA GLU A 516 -33.80 -18.89 25.55
C GLU A 516 -33.30 -18.29 26.87
N GLY A 517 -34.23 -17.88 27.72
CA GLY A 517 -33.91 -17.23 28.99
C GLY A 517 -33.21 -15.89 28.79
N LYS A 518 -31.90 -15.83 29.06
CA LYS A 518 -31.05 -14.63 28.86
C LYS A 518 -30.10 -14.75 27.66
N ASN A 519 -30.11 -15.90 27.00
CA ASN A 519 -29.24 -16.18 25.88
C ASN A 519 -30.03 -16.03 24.57
N ALA A 520 -29.37 -15.60 23.51
CA ALA A 520 -29.95 -15.56 22.18
C ALA A 520 -28.96 -16.15 21.18
N ARG A 521 -29.46 -16.98 20.26
CA ARG A 521 -28.76 -17.34 19.03
C ARG A 521 -29.25 -16.44 17.92
N VAL A 522 -28.31 -15.76 17.27
CA VAL A 522 -28.60 -14.68 16.32
C VAL A 522 -27.88 -14.93 15.00
N GLY A 523 -28.61 -14.94 13.89
CA GLY A 523 -28.02 -15.05 12.56
C GLY A 523 -27.15 -13.84 12.20
N ALA A 524 -26.08 -14.08 11.44
CA ALA A 524 -25.07 -13.07 11.10
C ALA A 524 -25.61 -11.88 10.28
N GLY A 525 -26.71 -12.07 9.55
CA GLY A 525 -27.39 -11.05 8.75
C GLY A 525 -28.32 -10.13 9.55
N VAL A 526 -28.62 -10.45 10.80
CA VAL A 526 -29.51 -9.65 11.66
C VAL A 526 -28.91 -8.28 11.93
N LYS A 527 -29.73 -7.22 11.84
CA LYS A 527 -29.34 -5.85 12.22
C LYS A 527 -29.53 -5.61 13.72
N TRP A 528 -28.66 -4.81 14.34
CA TRP A 528 -28.74 -4.46 15.77
C TRP A 528 -30.14 -3.99 16.22
N LEU A 529 -30.75 -3.07 15.46
CA LEU A 529 -32.08 -2.57 15.78
C LEU A 529 -33.17 -3.68 15.75
N LYS A 530 -33.03 -4.68 14.87
CA LYS A 530 -33.96 -5.83 14.81
C LYS A 530 -33.79 -6.70 16.06
N LEU A 531 -32.55 -7.02 16.43
CA LEU A 531 -32.25 -7.78 17.64
C LEU A 531 -32.77 -7.09 18.90
N ILE A 532 -32.44 -5.81 19.09
CA ILE A 532 -32.83 -5.07 20.29
C ILE A 532 -34.35 -4.95 20.43
N LYS A 533 -35.09 -4.75 19.33
CA LYS A 533 -36.56 -4.78 19.35
C LYS A 533 -37.10 -6.13 19.78
N ARG A 534 -36.51 -7.22 19.30
CA ARG A 534 -36.90 -8.58 19.69
C ARG A 534 -36.60 -8.85 21.18
N LEU A 535 -35.42 -8.46 21.65
CA LEU A 535 -35.05 -8.56 23.08
C LEU A 535 -36.04 -7.82 23.99
N GLN A 536 -36.56 -6.66 23.56
CA GLN A 536 -37.54 -5.88 24.32
C GLN A 536 -38.88 -6.60 24.52
N GLU A 537 -39.27 -7.50 23.60
CA GLU A 537 -40.49 -8.30 23.71
C GLU A 537 -40.37 -9.35 24.83
N ASP A 538 -39.15 -9.83 25.08
CA ASP A 538 -38.82 -10.83 26.11
C ASP A 538 -38.28 -10.19 27.41
N ASN A 539 -38.45 -8.88 27.60
CA ASN A 539 -37.93 -8.12 28.76
C ASN A 539 -36.40 -8.24 28.95
N LEU A 540 -35.66 -8.35 27.86
CA LEU A 540 -34.20 -8.33 27.82
C LEU A 540 -33.68 -6.99 27.26
N GLY A 541 -32.43 -6.66 27.60
CA GLY A 541 -31.77 -5.45 27.12
C GLY A 541 -30.30 -5.37 27.55
N GLY A 542 -29.79 -4.15 27.57
CA GLY A 542 -28.40 -3.84 27.88
C GLY A 542 -27.51 -3.59 26.67
N ALA A 543 -28.02 -3.76 25.44
CA ALA A 543 -27.30 -3.50 24.18
C ALA A 543 -27.85 -2.27 23.42
N GLU A 544 -28.65 -1.42 24.08
CA GLU A 544 -29.39 -0.33 23.44
C GLU A 544 -28.49 0.69 22.73
N ALA A 545 -27.25 0.91 23.22
CA ALA A 545 -26.30 1.81 22.58
C ALA A 545 -25.94 1.37 21.15
N LEU A 546 -25.97 0.06 20.89
CA LEU A 546 -25.65 -0.53 19.59
C LEU A 546 -26.81 -0.42 18.59
N ALA A 547 -27.99 0.05 19.02
CA ALA A 547 -29.18 0.17 18.14
C ALA A 547 -28.97 1.07 16.92
N ALA A 548 -28.02 2.00 17.01
CA ALA A 548 -27.67 2.90 15.93
C ALA A 548 -26.42 2.47 15.15
N VAL A 549 -25.79 1.34 15.46
CA VAL A 549 -24.65 0.83 14.67
C VAL A 549 -25.16 0.42 13.28
N PRO A 550 -24.59 0.97 12.20
CA PRO A 550 -24.98 0.59 10.84
C PRO A 550 -24.32 -0.76 10.52
N GLY A 551 -25.09 -1.76 10.11
CA GLY A 551 -24.52 -3.05 9.74
C GLY A 551 -25.37 -4.24 10.18
N SER A 552 -24.89 -5.43 9.78
CA SER A 552 -25.34 -6.69 10.35
C SER A 552 -24.46 -7.07 11.55
N ILE A 553 -24.97 -7.94 12.43
CA ILE A 553 -24.25 -8.40 13.62
C ILE A 553 -22.97 -9.15 13.24
N GLY A 554 -22.99 -9.95 12.17
CA GLY A 554 -21.78 -10.64 11.67
C GLY A 554 -20.66 -9.66 11.27
N GLY A 555 -21.03 -8.55 10.60
CA GLY A 555 -20.07 -7.47 10.33
C GLY A 555 -19.63 -6.75 11.62
N GLY A 556 -20.54 -6.60 12.59
CA GLY A 556 -20.25 -6.07 13.91
C GLY A 556 -19.21 -6.89 14.68
N ILE A 557 -19.29 -8.22 14.63
CA ILE A 557 -18.31 -9.13 15.21
C ILE A 557 -16.93 -8.91 14.59
N ARG A 558 -16.85 -8.90 13.25
CA ARG A 558 -15.59 -8.71 12.52
C ARG A 558 -14.86 -7.42 12.91
N MET A 559 -15.63 -6.36 13.12
CA MET A 559 -15.14 -5.03 13.44
C MET A 559 -15.12 -4.71 14.93
N ASN A 560 -15.44 -5.66 15.83
CA ASN A 560 -15.77 -5.37 17.23
C ASN A 560 -16.57 -4.05 17.37
N ALA A 561 -17.67 -3.93 16.63
CA ALA A 561 -18.34 -2.65 16.47
C ALA A 561 -18.83 -2.12 17.82
N GLY A 562 -18.56 -0.85 18.09
CA GLY A 562 -18.97 -0.18 19.32
C GLY A 562 -19.71 1.13 19.08
N ALA A 563 -20.51 1.51 20.07
CA ALA A 563 -21.21 2.79 20.14
C ALA A 563 -21.47 3.18 21.61
N GLN A 564 -21.29 4.46 21.94
CA GLN A 564 -21.54 5.05 23.27
C GLN A 564 -20.94 4.24 24.44
N GLY A 565 -19.71 3.74 24.28
CA GLY A 565 -18.99 3.02 25.33
C GLY A 565 -19.43 1.56 25.51
N GLN A 566 -20.25 1.02 24.62
CA GLN A 566 -20.52 -0.42 24.53
C GLN A 566 -19.89 -1.01 23.25
N GLU A 567 -19.38 -2.22 23.34
CA GLU A 567 -18.84 -2.98 22.22
C GLU A 567 -19.59 -4.29 22.00
N THR A 568 -19.47 -4.84 20.78
CA THR A 568 -20.12 -6.10 20.42
C THR A 568 -19.62 -7.26 21.28
N SER A 569 -18.32 -7.29 21.58
CA SER A 569 -17.62 -8.32 22.37
C SER A 569 -18.25 -8.59 23.75
N GLU A 570 -18.81 -7.56 24.38
CA GLU A 570 -19.42 -7.64 25.72
C GLU A 570 -20.60 -8.60 25.82
N PHE A 571 -21.24 -8.90 24.69
CA PHE A 571 -22.44 -9.73 24.63
C PHE A 571 -22.15 -11.13 24.09
N VAL A 572 -20.96 -11.40 23.54
CA VAL A 572 -20.65 -12.66 22.86
C VAL A 572 -20.42 -13.79 23.85
N ILE A 573 -21.03 -14.95 23.58
CA ILE A 573 -20.70 -16.23 24.23
C ILE A 573 -19.82 -17.04 23.28
N ALA A 574 -20.29 -17.23 22.04
CA ALA A 574 -19.60 -17.97 21.01
C ALA A 574 -19.94 -17.40 19.62
N VAL A 575 -19.01 -17.57 18.67
CA VAL A 575 -19.18 -17.22 17.26
C VAL A 575 -19.13 -18.49 16.42
N HIS A 576 -20.14 -18.71 15.59
CA HIS A 576 -20.24 -19.86 14.68
C HIS A 576 -20.07 -19.42 13.24
N GLY A 577 -19.52 -20.30 12.42
CA GLY A 577 -19.24 -19.99 11.03
C GLY A 577 -18.68 -21.17 10.27
N ILE A 578 -18.21 -20.88 9.06
CA ILE A 578 -17.47 -21.82 8.23
C ILE A 578 -16.06 -21.29 7.91
N ASP A 579 -15.09 -22.17 7.74
CA ASP A 579 -13.75 -21.83 7.27
C ASP A 579 -13.61 -21.88 5.74
N GLN A 580 -12.40 -21.59 5.22
CA GLN A 580 -12.08 -21.68 3.79
C GLN A 580 -12.28 -23.07 3.16
N ASP A 581 -12.34 -24.13 3.96
CA ASP A 581 -12.62 -25.50 3.50
C ASP A 581 -14.11 -25.82 3.50
N ALA A 582 -14.96 -24.81 3.76
CA ALA A 582 -16.39 -24.96 3.98
C ALA A 582 -16.71 -25.90 5.15
N LYS A 583 -15.85 -25.98 6.18
CA LYS A 583 -16.12 -26.75 7.40
C LYS A 583 -16.71 -25.84 8.47
N VAL A 584 -17.73 -26.33 9.16
CA VAL A 584 -18.35 -25.62 10.28
C VAL A 584 -17.37 -25.58 11.45
N LYS A 585 -17.15 -24.38 12.00
CA LYS A 585 -16.28 -24.14 13.16
C LYS A 585 -16.93 -23.15 14.11
N SER A 586 -16.52 -23.18 15.37
CA SER A 586 -17.00 -22.27 16.40
C SER A 586 -15.84 -21.84 17.29
N TYR A 587 -15.92 -20.61 17.80
CA TYR A 587 -14.97 -20.03 18.74
C TYR A 587 -15.72 -19.49 19.94
N GLN A 588 -15.28 -19.84 21.14
CA GLN A 588 -15.76 -19.25 22.39
C GLN A 588 -15.17 -17.84 22.55
N ASN A 589 -15.84 -16.99 23.34
CA ASN A 589 -15.39 -15.60 23.52
C ASN A 589 -13.96 -15.50 24.09
N ASP A 590 -13.58 -16.38 25.02
CA ASP A 590 -12.25 -16.44 25.61
C ASP A 590 -11.14 -16.90 24.63
N GLU A 591 -11.52 -17.49 23.49
CA GLU A 591 -10.61 -17.82 22.38
C GLU A 591 -10.41 -16.63 21.42
N ILE A 592 -11.19 -15.54 21.58
CA ILE A 592 -11.17 -14.37 20.69
C ILE A 592 -10.51 -13.19 21.41
N THR A 593 -9.42 -12.68 20.83
CA THR A 593 -8.84 -11.39 21.22
C THR A 593 -9.59 -10.27 20.51
N TRP A 594 -10.17 -9.36 21.29
CA TRP A 594 -10.89 -8.20 20.79
C TRP A 594 -10.03 -6.94 20.85
N ASN A 595 -9.97 -6.21 19.76
CA ASN A 595 -9.22 -4.95 19.63
C ASN A 595 -10.14 -3.85 19.10
N TYR A 596 -9.69 -2.60 19.15
CA TYR A 596 -10.42 -1.51 18.50
C TYR A 596 -10.55 -1.79 17.00
N ARG A 597 -11.79 -1.85 16.52
CA ARG A 597 -12.13 -2.10 15.10
C ARG A 597 -11.61 -3.42 14.52
N SER A 598 -11.32 -4.43 15.35
CA SER A 598 -10.82 -5.74 14.88
C SER A 598 -10.95 -6.88 15.91
N CYS A 599 -10.79 -8.13 15.47
CA CYS A 599 -10.73 -9.32 16.33
C CYS A 599 -9.74 -10.36 15.77
N SER A 600 -9.37 -11.36 16.58
CA SER A 600 -8.43 -12.43 16.18
C SER A 600 -9.02 -13.56 15.34
N LEU A 601 -10.31 -13.49 14.97
CA LEU A 601 -10.91 -14.51 14.10
C LEU A 601 -10.18 -14.55 12.74
N PRO A 602 -9.87 -15.74 12.17
CA PRO A 602 -9.20 -15.85 10.88
C PRO A 602 -9.91 -15.07 9.77
N ASN A 603 -9.19 -14.40 8.86
CA ASN A 603 -9.79 -13.53 7.85
C ASN A 603 -10.74 -14.27 6.88
N ASP A 604 -10.50 -15.55 6.67
CA ASP A 604 -11.24 -16.46 5.80
C ASP A 604 -12.46 -17.12 6.49
N PHE A 605 -12.62 -16.93 7.80
CA PHE A 605 -13.76 -17.47 8.54
C PHE A 605 -15.05 -16.65 8.27
N ILE A 606 -16.12 -17.30 7.86
CA ILE A 606 -17.39 -16.65 7.55
C ILE A 606 -18.34 -16.82 8.72
N VAL A 607 -18.65 -15.73 9.42
CA VAL A 607 -19.58 -15.75 10.55
C VAL A 607 -21.00 -16.01 10.05
N THR A 608 -21.64 -17.07 10.56
CA THR A 608 -23.01 -17.47 10.18
C THR A 608 -24.02 -17.21 11.29
N SER A 609 -23.65 -17.43 12.56
CA SER A 609 -24.48 -17.12 13.72
C SER A 609 -23.64 -16.84 14.97
N ILE A 610 -24.25 -16.19 15.96
CA ILE A 610 -23.61 -15.75 17.20
C ILE A 610 -24.50 -16.13 18.37
N ASP A 611 -23.90 -16.75 19.39
CA ASP A 611 -24.53 -16.94 20.69
C ASP A 611 -24.20 -15.74 21.57
N MET A 612 -25.24 -15.10 22.11
CA MET A 612 -25.12 -13.84 22.86
C MET A 612 -25.85 -13.90 24.20
N LYS A 613 -25.37 -13.14 25.19
CA LYS A 613 -25.95 -13.05 26.53
C LYS A 613 -26.42 -11.64 26.85
N PHE A 614 -27.65 -11.51 27.33
CA PHE A 614 -28.27 -10.23 27.69
C PHE A 614 -28.72 -10.17 29.15
N LYS A 615 -29.08 -8.96 29.59
CA LYS A 615 -29.58 -8.70 30.94
C LYS A 615 -31.09 -8.49 30.90
N ALA A 616 -31.76 -8.72 32.03
CA ALA A 616 -33.15 -8.33 32.19
C ALA A 616 -33.27 -6.80 32.11
N ALA A 617 -34.28 -6.31 31.41
CA ALA A 617 -34.51 -4.88 31.23
C ALA A 617 -36.01 -4.55 31.28
N VAL A 618 -36.31 -3.31 31.68
CA VAL A 618 -37.68 -2.77 31.61
C VAL A 618 -37.91 -2.26 30.17
N PRO A 619 -38.86 -2.82 29.40
CA PRO A 619 -39.02 -2.50 27.98
C PRO A 619 -39.20 -1.01 27.69
N GLN A 620 -39.95 -0.28 28.53
CA GLN A 620 -40.16 1.17 28.36
C GLN A 620 -38.84 1.95 28.47
N ARG A 621 -37.96 1.58 29.42
CA ARG A 621 -36.66 2.22 29.59
C ARG A 621 -35.74 1.91 28.41
N SER A 622 -35.72 0.66 27.96
CA SER A 622 -34.97 0.24 26.77
C SER A 622 -35.41 1.03 25.52
N LYS A 623 -36.73 1.15 25.30
CA LYS A 623 -37.29 1.93 24.18
C LYS A 623 -36.88 3.41 24.24
N ALA A 624 -36.85 4.01 25.42
CA ALA A 624 -36.39 5.39 25.60
C ALA A 624 -34.90 5.56 25.24
N ILE A 625 -34.04 4.63 25.66
CA ILE A 625 -32.60 4.66 25.33
C ILE A 625 -32.39 4.50 23.82
N VAL A 626 -33.07 3.55 23.18
CA VAL A 626 -33.00 3.35 21.71
C VAL A 626 -33.43 4.61 20.97
N GLN A 627 -34.52 5.25 21.40
CA GLN A 627 -35.00 6.50 20.79
C GLN A 627 -33.95 7.60 20.93
N SER A 628 -33.43 7.81 22.14
CA SER A 628 -32.39 8.82 22.39
C SER A 628 -31.11 8.60 21.57
N THR A 629 -30.68 7.34 21.41
CA THR A 629 -29.50 6.96 20.62
C THR A 629 -29.71 7.27 19.14
N ARG A 630 -30.90 7.00 18.61
CA ARG A 630 -31.26 7.30 17.22
C ARG A 630 -31.38 8.80 16.96
N ASP A 631 -31.96 9.55 17.90
CA ASP A 631 -32.08 11.00 17.79
C ASP A 631 -30.71 11.67 17.85
N PHE A 632 -29.81 11.19 18.72
CA PHE A 632 -28.42 11.62 18.75
C PHE A 632 -27.71 11.36 17.41
N ARG A 633 -27.86 10.15 16.83
CA ARG A 633 -27.29 9.83 15.51
C ARG A 633 -27.81 10.77 14.42
N LYS A 634 -29.13 11.00 14.34
CA LYS A 634 -29.72 11.91 13.35
C LYS A 634 -29.20 13.35 13.47
N LYS A 635 -28.87 13.78 14.70
CA LYS A 635 -28.33 15.12 14.97
C LYS A 635 -26.85 15.25 14.61
N THR A 636 -26.07 14.18 14.70
CA THR A 636 -24.60 14.23 14.65
C THR A 636 -23.98 13.56 13.42
N GLN A 637 -24.74 12.77 12.67
CA GLN A 637 -24.24 12.01 11.53
C GLN A 637 -25.13 12.25 10.31
N PRO A 638 -24.54 12.35 9.10
CA PRO A 638 -25.31 12.59 7.89
C PRO A 638 -26.26 11.42 7.57
N GLY A 639 -27.41 11.79 6.98
CA GLY A 639 -28.25 10.86 6.27
C GLY A 639 -27.65 10.46 4.91
N GLY A 640 -28.49 9.97 4.00
CA GLY A 640 -28.05 9.60 2.65
C GLY A 640 -27.11 8.39 2.62
N ARG A 641 -26.31 8.30 1.55
CA ARG A 641 -25.41 7.17 1.29
C ARG A 641 -24.01 7.45 1.81
N ASN A 642 -23.58 6.68 2.80
CA ASN A 642 -22.24 6.73 3.39
C ASN A 642 -21.85 5.36 4.00
N PRO A 643 -20.55 5.07 4.20
CA PRO A 643 -20.09 3.83 4.80
C PRO A 643 -19.81 3.97 6.32
N GLY A 644 -20.30 5.05 6.96
CA GLY A 644 -19.84 5.44 8.29
C GLY A 644 -18.53 6.25 8.23
N CYS A 645 -17.64 6.00 9.19
CA CYS A 645 -16.35 6.69 9.30
C CYS A 645 -15.40 6.22 8.19
N ALA A 646 -14.83 7.17 7.44
CA ALA A 646 -13.86 6.90 6.39
C ALA A 646 -12.50 6.44 6.96
N PHE A 647 -12.09 7.03 8.08
CA PHE A 647 -10.83 6.79 8.76
C PHE A 647 -11.01 6.38 10.23
N ARG A 648 -10.07 5.60 10.74
CA ARG A 648 -9.96 5.27 12.17
C ARG A 648 -9.51 6.50 12.95
N ASN A 649 -9.91 6.59 14.22
CA ASN A 649 -9.42 7.65 15.10
C ASN A 649 -7.94 7.40 15.48
N PRO A 650 -7.04 8.38 15.28
CA PRO A 650 -5.64 8.26 15.69
C PRO A 650 -5.48 8.58 17.17
N GLY A 651 -5.56 7.54 18.01
CA GLY A 651 -5.23 7.63 19.43
C GLY A 651 -6.22 8.50 20.22
N ASP A 652 -5.74 9.63 20.74
CA ASP A 652 -6.46 10.53 21.62
C ASP A 652 -7.25 11.65 20.90
N VAL A 653 -7.24 11.69 19.57
CA VAL A 653 -8.00 12.65 18.76
C VAL A 653 -8.88 11.93 17.74
N ALA A 654 -10.07 12.48 17.46
CA ALA A 654 -10.94 11.90 16.44
C ALA A 654 -10.48 12.31 15.04
N ALA A 655 -10.51 11.38 14.07
CA ALA A 655 -10.15 11.70 12.68
C ALA A 655 -11.02 12.83 12.12
N GLY A 656 -12.32 12.83 12.45
CA GLY A 656 -13.23 13.92 12.06
C GLY A 656 -12.85 15.28 12.63
N GLN A 657 -12.23 15.35 13.82
CA GLN A 657 -11.75 16.62 14.36
C GLN A 657 -10.55 17.14 13.59
N LEU A 658 -9.61 16.27 13.20
CA LEU A 658 -8.45 16.64 12.39
C LEU A 658 -8.87 17.13 11.00
N ILE A 659 -9.77 16.40 10.34
CA ILE A 659 -10.29 16.76 9.00
C ILE A 659 -11.00 18.13 9.04
N ASP A 660 -11.81 18.40 10.08
CA ASP A 660 -12.47 19.70 10.26
C ASP A 660 -11.43 20.81 10.57
N LYS A 661 -10.54 20.57 11.55
CA LYS A 661 -9.50 21.51 12.00
C LYS A 661 -8.62 22.02 10.86
N TYR A 662 -8.27 21.16 9.90
CA TYR A 662 -7.39 21.50 8.78
C TYR A 662 -8.15 21.86 7.49
N GLY A 663 -9.46 22.10 7.57
CA GLY A 663 -10.23 22.70 6.46
C GLY A 663 -10.67 21.72 5.37
N PHE A 664 -10.71 20.42 5.66
CA PHE A 664 -11.11 19.39 4.70
C PHE A 664 -12.60 19.00 4.79
N LYS A 665 -13.34 19.57 5.74
CA LYS A 665 -14.79 19.43 5.81
C LYS A 665 -15.47 20.16 4.64
N SER A 666 -16.59 19.62 4.16
CA SER A 666 -17.37 20.21 3.06
C SER A 666 -16.63 20.27 1.71
N ILE A 667 -15.51 19.56 1.56
CA ILE A 667 -14.84 19.41 0.26
C ILE A 667 -15.65 18.46 -0.61
N SER A 668 -15.94 18.90 -1.83
CA SER A 668 -16.71 18.14 -2.81
C SER A 668 -15.86 17.78 -4.02
N PHE A 669 -15.98 16.52 -4.43
CA PHE A 669 -15.62 15.99 -5.73
C PHE A 669 -16.93 15.85 -6.55
N PRO A 670 -16.88 15.60 -7.87
CA PRO A 670 -18.08 15.60 -8.72
C PRO A 670 -19.27 14.76 -8.22
N HIS A 671 -19.02 13.60 -7.60
CA HIS A 671 -20.07 12.67 -7.16
C HIS A 671 -19.98 12.25 -5.68
N CYS A 672 -18.97 12.72 -4.95
CA CYS A 672 -18.81 12.45 -3.53
C CYS A 672 -18.24 13.66 -2.79
N ALA A 673 -18.50 13.73 -1.49
CA ALA A 673 -18.06 14.86 -0.68
C ALA A 673 -17.76 14.45 0.76
N VAL A 674 -16.97 15.27 1.45
CA VAL A 674 -16.85 15.23 2.91
C VAL A 674 -18.07 15.90 3.51
N SER A 675 -18.79 15.22 4.41
CA SER A 675 -20.04 15.72 4.95
C SER A 675 -19.91 17.02 5.74
N ASP A 676 -20.84 17.95 5.49
CA ASP A 676 -21.03 19.18 6.27
C ASP A 676 -21.35 18.93 7.75
N LEU A 677 -21.93 17.77 8.07
CA LEU A 677 -22.37 17.46 9.44
C LEU A 677 -21.27 16.80 10.25
N HIS A 678 -20.50 15.89 9.64
CA HIS A 678 -19.44 15.16 10.32
C HIS A 678 -18.26 14.89 9.37
N ALA A 679 -17.11 15.51 9.61
CA ALA A 679 -16.00 15.51 8.64
C ALA A 679 -15.36 14.14 8.36
N ASN A 680 -15.53 13.14 9.25
CA ASN A 680 -15.10 11.77 8.95
C ASN A 680 -16.11 10.94 8.12
N PHE A 681 -17.24 11.53 7.69
CA PHE A 681 -18.25 10.83 6.89
C PHE A 681 -18.17 11.34 5.46
N PHE A 682 -17.85 10.43 4.55
CA PHE A 682 -17.68 10.73 3.14
C PHE A 682 -18.92 10.19 2.43
N VAL A 683 -19.69 11.10 1.84
CA VAL A 683 -21.01 10.84 1.27
C VAL A 683 -20.92 10.62 -0.24
N ASN A 684 -21.76 9.73 -0.75
CA ASN A 684 -21.99 9.57 -2.19
C ASN A 684 -23.22 10.40 -2.57
N GLU A 685 -23.02 11.42 -3.40
CA GLU A 685 -24.07 12.34 -3.82
C GLU A 685 -24.77 11.86 -5.09
N ASN A 686 -24.07 11.19 -6.02
CA ASN A 686 -24.64 10.66 -7.27
C ASN A 686 -23.75 9.61 -7.95
N LYS A 687 -24.05 8.29 -7.83
CA LYS A 687 -23.34 7.20 -8.54
C LYS A 687 -21.79 7.33 -8.56
N CYS A 688 -21.20 7.73 -7.43
CA CYS A 688 -19.75 7.87 -7.28
C CYS A 688 -19.01 6.59 -7.68
N SER A 689 -17.91 6.73 -8.43
CA SER A 689 -17.02 5.60 -8.73
C SER A 689 -16.13 5.24 -7.54
N ALA A 690 -15.64 4.00 -7.48
CA ALA A 690 -14.72 3.58 -6.44
C ALA A 690 -13.40 4.38 -6.50
N ASP A 691 -12.90 4.65 -7.71
CA ASP A 691 -11.73 5.48 -7.95
C ASP A 691 -11.89 6.92 -7.45
N GLU A 692 -13.00 7.56 -7.78
CA GLU A 692 -13.28 8.93 -7.34
C GLU A 692 -13.40 9.03 -5.81
N TYR A 693 -14.03 8.03 -5.18
CA TYR A 693 -14.08 7.94 -3.73
C TYR A 693 -12.69 7.79 -3.09
N ALA A 694 -11.84 6.94 -3.68
CA ALA A 694 -10.45 6.75 -3.23
C ALA A 694 -9.66 8.06 -3.34
N ARG A 695 -9.75 8.79 -4.46
CA ARG A 695 -9.05 10.06 -4.65
C ARG A 695 -9.47 11.13 -3.65
N LEU A 696 -10.74 11.18 -3.26
CA LEU A 696 -11.20 12.07 -2.19
C LEU A 696 -10.57 11.69 -0.84
N MET A 697 -10.53 10.40 -0.49
CA MET A 697 -9.87 9.92 0.73
C MET A 697 -8.37 10.24 0.72
N GLU A 698 -7.70 10.02 -0.40
CA GLU A 698 -6.28 10.30 -0.59
C GLU A 698 -5.95 11.78 -0.43
N TYR A 699 -6.76 12.66 -1.04
CA TYR A 699 -6.62 14.11 -0.90
C TYR A 699 -6.71 14.55 0.57
N VAL A 700 -7.68 14.01 1.32
CA VAL A 700 -7.84 14.34 2.74
C VAL A 700 -6.72 13.74 3.59
N GLN A 701 -6.31 12.49 3.34
CA GLN A 701 -5.21 11.84 4.07
C GLN A 701 -3.91 12.62 3.89
N GLN A 702 -3.57 12.97 2.66
CA GLN A 702 -2.38 13.75 2.33
C GLN A 702 -2.42 15.12 3.02
N GLY A 703 -3.54 15.82 2.92
CA GLY A 703 -3.70 17.13 3.54
C GLY A 703 -3.58 17.14 5.08
N VAL A 704 -4.13 16.13 5.76
CA VAL A 704 -3.97 15.98 7.22
C VAL A 704 -2.54 15.62 7.59
N TYR A 705 -1.89 14.74 6.84
CA TYR A 705 -0.47 14.42 7.03
C TYR A 705 0.42 15.65 6.82
N ASP A 706 0.12 16.46 5.80
CA ASP A 706 0.86 17.69 5.52
C ASP A 706 0.70 18.72 6.65
N ALA A 707 -0.45 18.75 7.32
CA ALA A 707 -0.70 19.69 8.39
C ALA A 707 -0.10 19.28 9.75
N CYS A 708 -0.09 17.99 10.10
CA CYS A 708 0.31 17.55 11.44
C CYS A 708 1.12 16.25 11.53
N GLY A 709 1.52 15.67 10.39
CA GLY A 709 2.28 14.42 10.34
C GLY A 709 1.46 13.16 10.62
N ILE A 710 0.18 13.27 10.97
CA ILE A 710 -0.69 12.11 11.20
C ILE A 710 -1.10 11.49 9.86
N ARG A 711 -0.81 10.21 9.70
CA ARG A 711 -1.30 9.40 8.58
C ARG A 711 -2.61 8.74 8.95
N LEU A 712 -3.73 9.37 8.59
CA LEU A 712 -5.07 8.82 8.84
C LEU A 712 -5.20 7.41 8.24
N GLN A 713 -5.55 6.43 9.08
CA GLN A 713 -5.67 5.03 8.65
C GLN A 713 -7.07 4.75 8.08
N GLN A 714 -7.12 4.21 6.87
CA GLN A 714 -8.36 3.80 6.19
C GLN A 714 -9.18 2.82 7.06
N GLU A 715 -10.46 3.14 7.30
CA GLU A 715 -11.43 2.26 7.97
C GLU A 715 -12.33 1.54 6.97
N VAL A 716 -12.64 2.19 5.84
CA VAL A 716 -13.51 1.66 4.78
C VAL A 716 -12.81 0.58 3.98
N VAL A 717 -13.53 -0.46 3.57
CA VAL A 717 -13.00 -1.57 2.77
C VAL A 717 -13.41 -1.42 1.32
N PHE A 718 -12.48 -1.51 0.39
CA PHE A 718 -12.81 -1.61 -1.04
C PHE A 718 -12.98 -3.07 -1.43
N SER A 719 -13.99 -3.37 -2.26
CA SER A 719 -14.29 -4.74 -2.70
C SER A 719 -13.14 -5.38 -3.50
N ASP A 720 -12.35 -4.57 -4.21
CA ASP A 720 -11.14 -4.99 -4.93
C ASP A 720 -9.88 -5.03 -4.05
N LYS A 721 -10.03 -4.83 -2.73
CA LYS A 721 -8.97 -4.81 -1.72
C LYS A 721 -7.91 -3.73 -1.91
N ARG A 722 -8.15 -2.69 -2.72
CA ARG A 722 -7.23 -1.55 -2.82
C ARG A 722 -7.09 -0.84 -1.47
N LYS A 723 -5.92 -0.26 -1.26
CA LYS A 723 -5.60 0.62 -0.12
C LYS A 723 -5.19 1.97 -0.66
N ILE A 724 -5.64 3.04 0.00
CA ILE A 724 -5.10 4.38 -0.25
C ILE A 724 -3.68 4.45 0.34
N ASN A 725 -2.70 4.81 -0.49
CA ASN A 725 -1.28 4.77 -0.12
C ASN A 725 -0.53 6.02 -0.63
N VAL A 726 -1.15 7.20 -0.55
CA VAL A 726 -0.52 8.44 -1.00
C VAL A 726 0.55 8.92 -0.01
N VAL A 727 0.39 8.61 1.29
CA VAL A 727 1.39 8.86 2.33
C VAL A 727 2.03 7.56 2.80
N LYS A 728 3.37 7.49 2.81
CA LYS A 728 4.11 6.37 3.40
C LYS A 728 4.20 6.51 4.93
N ALA A 729 4.11 5.39 5.63
CA ALA A 729 4.37 5.37 7.07
C ALA A 729 5.86 5.55 7.33
N LEU A 730 6.22 6.52 8.17
CA LEU A 730 7.58 6.66 8.70
C LEU A 730 7.93 5.45 9.59
N LYS A 731 9.16 4.98 9.49
CA LYS A 731 9.78 4.01 10.38
C LYS A 731 10.62 4.74 11.43
N ILE A 732 10.15 4.75 12.67
CA ILE A 732 10.69 5.59 13.74
C ILE A 732 11.33 4.71 14.81
N ALA A 733 12.59 4.98 15.14
CA ALA A 733 13.25 4.38 16.30
C ALA A 733 13.05 5.25 17.54
N VAL A 734 12.27 4.78 18.52
CA VAL A 734 12.08 5.47 19.80
C VAL A 734 13.13 4.99 20.79
N LEU A 735 14.01 5.87 21.26
CA LEU A 735 14.99 5.54 22.30
C LEU A 735 14.37 5.70 23.67
N LYS A 736 14.58 4.72 24.56
CA LYS A 736 14.03 4.70 25.92
C LYS A 736 15.06 4.29 26.94
N GLY A 737 14.77 4.57 28.22
CA GLY A 737 15.64 4.19 29.33
C GLY A 737 16.73 5.22 29.61
N GLY A 738 17.98 4.85 29.37
CA GLY A 738 19.18 5.64 29.71
C GLY A 738 19.88 5.14 30.98
N PRO A 739 21.15 5.52 31.18
CA PRO A 739 21.96 5.16 32.36
C PRO A 739 21.67 6.04 33.59
N SER A 740 20.90 7.11 33.45
CA SER A 740 20.61 8.08 34.51
C SER A 740 19.64 7.53 35.57
N SER A 741 19.59 8.21 36.73
CA SER A 741 18.59 7.94 37.78
C SER A 741 17.14 8.19 37.33
N GLU A 742 16.93 8.86 36.20
CA GLU A 742 15.62 9.22 35.65
C GLU A 742 15.04 8.17 34.69
N ARG A 743 15.76 7.06 34.48
CA ARG A 743 15.38 5.91 33.64
C ARG A 743 13.89 5.50 33.74
N PRO A 744 13.25 5.38 34.92
CA PRO A 744 11.84 4.97 35.00
C PRO A 744 10.88 5.92 34.25
N ILE A 745 11.16 7.23 34.29
CA ILE A 745 10.34 8.26 33.63
C ILE A 745 10.57 8.22 32.12
N SER A 746 11.81 7.98 31.68
CA SER A 746 12.14 7.80 30.26
C SER A 746 11.43 6.59 29.65
N LEU A 747 11.36 5.46 30.37
CA LEU A 747 10.60 4.28 29.93
C LEU A 747 9.11 4.58 29.78
N GLN A 748 8.49 5.24 30.77
CA GLN A 748 7.08 5.61 30.72
C GLN A 748 6.78 6.61 29.59
N SER A 749 7.64 7.62 29.41
CA SER A 749 7.50 8.62 28.35
C SER A 749 7.65 7.99 26.97
N ALA A 750 8.63 7.10 26.79
CA ALA A 750 8.84 6.42 25.52
C ALA A 750 7.68 5.49 25.14
N GLU A 751 7.07 4.79 26.10
CA GLU A 751 5.88 3.98 25.84
C GLU A 751 4.72 4.85 25.33
N ALA A 752 4.51 6.01 25.95
CA ALA A 752 3.49 6.97 25.51
C ALA A 752 3.77 7.47 24.09
N VAL A 753 5.00 7.92 23.80
CA VAL A 753 5.41 8.39 22.47
C VAL A 753 5.28 7.28 21.42
N ALA A 754 5.76 6.07 21.72
CA ALA A 754 5.68 4.94 20.80
C ALA A 754 4.22 4.58 20.49
N LYS A 755 3.34 4.61 21.49
CA LYS A 755 1.89 4.42 21.27
C LYS A 755 1.31 5.53 20.40
N ALA A 756 1.61 6.79 20.68
CA ALA A 756 1.12 7.94 19.93
C ALA A 756 1.54 7.90 18.46
N LEU A 757 2.81 7.56 18.18
CA LEU A 757 3.31 7.43 16.80
C LEU A 757 2.65 6.27 16.05
N ARG A 758 2.42 5.12 16.71
CA ARG A 758 1.67 3.99 16.13
C ARG A 758 0.22 4.37 15.82
N ASP A 759 -0.44 5.03 16.77
CA ASP A 759 -1.80 5.55 16.63
C ASP A 759 -1.90 6.60 15.50
N GLY A 760 -0.85 7.40 15.31
CA GLY A 760 -0.69 8.35 14.22
C GLY A 760 -0.39 7.72 12.85
N GLY A 761 -0.29 6.39 12.77
CA GLY A 761 -0.16 5.65 11.52
C GLY A 761 1.28 5.33 11.08
N HIS A 762 2.26 5.43 11.99
CA HIS A 762 3.68 5.14 11.75
C HIS A 762 4.12 3.77 12.26
N GLU A 763 5.25 3.28 11.75
CA GLU A 763 5.91 2.07 12.23
C GLU A 763 6.94 2.46 13.31
N VAL A 764 6.91 1.78 14.46
CA VAL A 764 7.73 2.17 15.62
C VAL A 764 8.53 0.98 16.15
N THR A 765 9.85 1.15 16.17
CA THR A 765 10.80 0.25 16.84
C THR A 765 11.29 0.90 18.12
N GLU A 766 11.19 0.23 19.25
CA GLU A 766 11.66 0.75 20.54
C GLU A 766 13.05 0.18 20.85
N ILE A 767 13.99 1.05 21.25
CA ILE A 767 15.36 0.68 21.59
C ILE A 767 15.63 1.09 23.04
N ASP A 768 15.86 0.10 23.91
CA ASP A 768 16.20 0.34 25.31
C ASP A 768 17.71 0.58 25.46
N ILE A 769 18.07 1.79 25.87
CA ILE A 769 19.43 2.21 26.18
C ILE A 769 19.70 1.92 27.65
N THR A 770 20.79 1.21 27.96
CA THR A 770 21.13 0.82 29.35
C THR A 770 22.48 1.34 29.82
N ASP A 771 23.33 1.78 28.90
CA ASP A 771 24.65 2.35 29.15
C ASP A 771 24.85 3.62 28.30
N PHE A 772 26.04 4.22 28.37
CA PHE A 772 26.43 5.40 27.60
C PHE A 772 26.80 5.06 26.14
N SER A 773 26.01 4.20 25.49
CA SER A 773 26.21 3.80 24.10
C SER A 773 24.90 3.69 23.32
N LEU A 774 25.01 3.87 22.00
CA LEU A 774 23.90 3.71 21.07
C LEU A 774 24.21 2.50 20.17
N PRO A 775 23.40 1.42 20.19
CA PRO A 775 23.58 0.32 19.27
C PRO A 775 23.40 0.77 17.82
N ALA A 776 23.91 -0.02 16.86
CA ALA A 776 23.71 0.25 15.44
C ALA A 776 22.21 0.23 15.11
N ILE A 777 21.68 1.36 14.65
CA ILE A 777 20.30 1.49 14.21
C ILE A 777 20.19 0.93 12.79
N SER A 778 19.13 0.19 12.52
CA SER A 778 18.91 -0.41 11.20
C SER A 778 18.75 0.67 10.13
N LYS A 779 19.35 0.45 8.94
CA LYS A 779 19.33 1.41 7.82
C LYS A 779 17.94 1.64 7.22
N ASP A 780 16.95 0.84 7.59
CA ASP A 780 15.56 1.01 7.15
C ASP A 780 14.75 1.95 8.06
N ILE A 781 15.32 2.44 9.17
CA ILE A 781 14.72 3.50 9.99
C ILE A 781 14.85 4.84 9.28
N ASP A 782 13.76 5.63 9.28
CA ASP A 782 13.72 6.96 8.68
C ASP A 782 14.22 8.05 9.65
N LEU A 783 13.87 7.95 10.94
CA LEU A 783 14.28 8.92 11.97
C LEU A 783 14.32 8.32 13.39
N VAL A 784 15.04 9.00 14.28
CA VAL A 784 15.14 8.65 15.70
C VAL A 784 14.35 9.63 16.57
N PHE A 785 13.55 9.12 17.49
CA PHE A 785 12.84 9.91 18.50
C PHE A 785 13.47 9.62 19.87
N PRO A 786 14.44 10.41 20.34
CA PRO A 786 15.05 10.21 21.64
C PRO A 786 14.08 10.61 22.77
N VAL A 787 13.88 9.72 23.74
CA VAL A 787 13.09 9.97 24.94
C VAL A 787 13.89 9.49 26.16
N LEU A 788 14.97 10.22 26.47
CA LEU A 788 15.93 9.93 27.53
C LEU A 788 16.04 11.15 28.44
N HIS A 789 15.96 10.99 29.76
CA HIS A 789 16.02 12.11 30.71
C HIS A 789 17.33 12.10 31.48
N GLY A 790 17.82 13.29 31.83
CA GLY A 790 19.06 13.47 32.57
C GLY A 790 20.33 13.25 31.73
N GLU A 791 21.41 12.87 32.40
CA GLU A 791 22.73 12.60 31.78
C GLU A 791 22.60 11.59 30.63
N PHE A 792 23.42 11.76 29.58
CA PHE A 792 23.37 11.09 28.28
C PHE A 792 22.23 11.52 27.35
N GLY A 793 21.07 11.89 27.91
CA GLY A 793 19.92 12.36 27.14
C GLY A 793 20.02 13.85 26.79
N GLU A 794 20.10 14.68 27.82
CA GLU A 794 19.93 16.15 27.73
C GLU A 794 21.24 16.90 27.46
N ASP A 795 22.37 16.19 27.46
CA ASP A 795 23.74 16.75 27.45
C ASP A 795 24.42 16.76 26.07
N GLY A 796 23.73 16.33 25.01
CA GLY A 796 24.27 16.27 23.65
C GLY A 796 24.97 14.94 23.29
N GLN A 797 25.20 14.03 24.24
CA GLN A 797 25.94 12.79 23.98
C GLN A 797 25.16 11.86 23.04
N VAL A 798 23.89 11.58 23.32
CA VAL A 798 23.08 10.70 22.45
C VAL A 798 22.86 11.32 21.07
N GLN A 799 22.69 12.65 20.99
CA GLN A 799 22.53 13.39 19.74
C GLN A 799 23.75 13.19 18.83
N LYS A 800 24.96 13.30 19.41
CA LYS A 800 26.21 13.04 18.70
C LYS A 800 26.32 11.61 18.15
N LEU A 801 25.83 10.63 18.89
CA LEU A 801 25.81 9.23 18.45
C LEU A 801 24.80 9.00 17.33
N ILE A 802 23.62 9.63 17.40
CA ILE A 802 22.60 9.54 16.35
C ILE A 802 23.11 10.18 15.05
N GLU A 803 23.67 11.40 15.13
CA GLU A 803 24.26 12.10 13.98
C GLU A 803 25.45 11.32 13.38
N GLY A 804 26.28 10.71 14.23
CA GLY A 804 27.38 9.86 13.81
C GLY A 804 26.95 8.61 13.03
N GLN A 805 25.73 8.12 13.25
CA GLN A 805 25.12 7.03 12.47
C GLN A 805 24.35 7.54 11.23
N GLY A 806 24.18 8.86 11.07
CA GLY A 806 23.57 9.48 9.90
C GLY A 806 22.04 9.54 9.90
N PHE A 807 21.40 9.50 11.07
CA PHE A 807 19.93 9.58 11.18
C PHE A 807 19.45 10.98 11.60
N PRO A 808 18.35 11.48 11.01
CA PRO A 808 17.65 12.63 11.55
C PRO A 808 16.97 12.27 12.88
N TYR A 809 16.75 13.27 13.75
CA TYR A 809 16.13 13.04 15.05
C TYR A 809 15.32 14.22 15.59
N VAL A 810 14.35 13.89 16.44
CA VAL A 810 13.53 14.85 17.17
C VAL A 810 14.32 15.44 18.34
N GLY A 811 14.23 16.76 18.55
CA GLY A 811 14.93 17.46 19.63
C GLY A 811 15.96 18.49 19.17
N CYS A 812 16.53 19.21 20.14
CA CYS A 812 17.59 20.18 19.94
C CYS A 812 18.88 19.51 19.43
N ASP A 813 19.76 20.30 18.80
CA ASP A 813 21.05 19.79 18.33
C ASP A 813 22.07 19.61 19.48
N ILE A 814 23.26 19.10 19.15
CA ILE A 814 24.36 18.89 20.11
C ILE A 814 24.72 20.21 20.80
N THR A 815 24.86 21.31 20.05
CA THR A 815 25.33 22.59 20.59
C THR A 815 24.32 23.21 21.55
N SER A 816 23.03 23.15 21.21
CA SER A 816 21.95 23.64 22.05
C SER A 816 21.80 22.80 23.32
N SER A 817 21.95 21.48 23.22
CA SER A 817 21.89 20.56 24.37
C SER A 817 23.06 20.78 25.33
N GLU A 818 24.30 20.85 24.82
CA GLU A 818 25.50 21.16 25.62
C GLU A 818 25.41 22.55 26.29
N LEU A 819 24.84 23.54 25.60
CA LEU A 819 24.65 24.89 26.14
C LEU A 819 23.59 24.93 27.25
N CYS A 820 22.44 24.27 27.05
CA CYS A 820 21.32 24.38 27.98
C CYS A 820 21.52 23.55 29.26
N ILE A 821 22.26 22.43 29.20
CA ILE A 821 22.55 21.65 30.40
C ILE A 821 23.52 22.39 31.32
N ASP A 822 24.43 23.20 30.77
CA ASP A 822 25.35 24.04 31.53
C ASP A 822 24.66 25.37 31.94
N LYS A 823 24.11 25.42 33.16
CA LYS A 823 23.30 26.56 33.61
C LYS A 823 24.06 27.88 33.59
N ASP A 824 25.35 27.91 33.94
CA ASP A 824 26.18 29.11 33.84
C ASP A 824 26.27 29.61 32.39
N ALA A 825 26.58 28.72 31.46
CA ALA A 825 26.69 29.06 30.05
C ALA A 825 25.36 29.58 29.48
N ALA A 826 24.26 28.88 29.76
CA ALA A 826 22.92 29.30 29.34
C ALA A 826 22.54 30.67 29.93
N VAL A 827 22.75 30.89 31.23
CA VAL A 827 22.47 32.16 31.90
C VAL A 827 23.32 33.30 31.32
N CYS A 828 24.60 33.05 31.01
CA CYS A 828 25.46 34.03 30.37
C CYS A 828 24.95 34.43 28.98
N GLU A 829 24.56 33.48 28.14
CA GLU A 829 24.01 33.77 26.80
C GLU A 829 22.69 34.55 26.87
N LEU A 830 21.79 34.15 27.77
CA LEU A 830 20.53 34.85 28.00
C LEU A 830 20.77 36.29 28.49
N ARG A 831 21.68 36.48 29.46
CA ARG A 831 22.04 37.80 30.01
C ARG A 831 22.65 38.71 28.94
N ASN A 832 23.60 38.19 28.16
CA ASN A 832 24.25 38.93 27.07
C ASN A 832 23.24 39.36 25.99
N SER A 833 22.17 38.60 25.83
CA SER A 833 21.06 38.89 24.91
C SER A 833 19.99 39.82 25.51
N GLY A 834 20.18 40.30 26.74
CA GLY A 834 19.25 41.21 27.43
C GLY A 834 18.01 40.53 28.01
N LEU A 835 17.99 39.19 28.13
CA LEU A 835 16.88 38.45 28.72
C LEU A 835 17.01 38.41 30.26
N PRO A 836 15.88 38.38 30.99
CA PRO A 836 15.90 38.48 32.44
C PRO A 836 16.33 37.16 33.07
N VAL A 837 17.43 37.18 33.81
CA VAL A 837 17.98 36.04 34.57
C VAL A 837 18.35 36.50 35.98
N CYS A 838 18.49 35.56 36.92
CA CYS A 838 19.01 35.88 38.25
C CYS A 838 20.46 36.41 38.19
N ASP A 839 20.81 37.24 39.18
CA ASP A 839 22.20 37.47 39.54
C ASP A 839 22.78 36.18 40.12
N SER A 840 23.89 35.72 39.55
CA SER A 840 24.48 34.40 39.82
C SER A 840 26.01 34.48 39.98
N VAL A 841 26.56 33.62 40.84
CA VAL A 841 27.99 33.39 41.01
C VAL A 841 28.29 31.91 40.83
N VAL A 842 29.36 31.61 40.10
CA VAL A 842 29.80 30.24 39.81
C VAL A 842 31.02 29.94 40.66
N LEU A 843 30.96 28.84 41.39
CA LEU A 843 32.09 28.30 42.16
C LEU A 843 32.68 27.11 41.39
N ARG A 844 34.00 27.14 41.17
CA ARG A 844 34.77 26.09 40.50
C ARG A 844 35.60 25.25 41.46
N SER A 845 35.60 25.61 42.73
CA SER A 845 36.24 24.85 43.80
C SER A 845 35.44 24.99 45.08
N LYS A 846 35.45 23.93 45.90
CA LYS A 846 34.90 23.96 47.26
C LYS A 846 35.53 25.07 48.09
N ASP A 847 36.78 25.44 47.85
CA ASP A 847 37.51 26.41 48.68
C ASP A 847 37.42 27.85 48.16
N GLU A 848 36.66 28.09 47.09
CA GLU A 848 36.48 29.41 46.50
C GLU A 848 35.55 30.28 47.38
N GLU A 849 36.02 31.47 47.76
CA GLU A 849 35.18 32.45 48.46
C GLU A 849 34.22 33.12 47.48
N ILE A 850 32.97 33.34 47.91
CA ILE A 850 31.96 34.04 47.11
C ILE A 850 32.38 35.50 46.99
N SER A 851 32.95 35.87 45.84
CA SER A 851 33.62 37.15 45.61
C SER A 851 32.67 38.35 45.37
N GLN A 852 31.34 38.15 45.43
CA GLN A 852 30.33 39.19 45.15
C GLN A 852 29.12 39.16 46.10
N ASN A 853 28.42 40.30 46.20
CA ASN A 853 27.24 40.58 47.03
C ASN A 853 25.99 39.72 46.67
N ILE A 854 26.02 38.40 46.85
CA ILE A 854 24.79 37.61 46.86
C ILE A 854 24.10 37.80 48.22
N THR A 855 22.98 38.51 48.21
CA THR A 855 22.12 38.68 49.39
C THR A 855 21.31 37.42 49.66
N LEU A 856 21.30 36.98 50.92
CA LEU A 856 20.40 35.94 51.39
C LEU A 856 18.94 36.44 51.37
N PRO A 857 17.94 35.58 51.09
CA PRO A 857 18.10 34.16 50.74
C PRO A 857 18.69 33.93 49.33
N CYS A 858 19.39 32.82 49.12
CA CYS A 858 19.96 32.43 47.82
C CYS A 858 19.69 30.95 47.53
N VAL A 859 19.72 30.56 46.25
CA VAL A 859 19.56 29.18 45.78
C VAL A 859 20.93 28.65 45.36
N VAL A 860 21.33 27.51 45.91
CA VAL A 860 22.56 26.79 45.54
C VAL A 860 22.17 25.53 44.77
N LYS A 861 22.71 25.33 43.57
CA LYS A 861 22.41 24.17 42.72
C LYS A 861 23.64 23.71 41.93
N PRO A 862 23.75 22.41 41.59
CA PRO A 862 24.77 21.93 40.66
C PRO A 862 24.55 22.51 39.25
N ASN A 863 25.63 22.71 38.50
CA ASN A 863 25.59 23.42 37.22
C ASN A 863 24.95 22.58 36.10
N ARG A 864 25.30 21.30 35.98
CA ARG A 864 25.00 20.37 34.86
C ARG A 864 24.05 19.22 35.21
N GLN A 865 23.49 19.22 36.41
CA GLN A 865 22.50 18.23 36.82
C GLN A 865 21.07 18.72 36.57
N GLY A 866 20.10 17.80 36.49
CA GLY A 866 18.68 18.13 36.32
C GLY A 866 18.13 19.05 37.42
N SER A 867 17.02 19.71 37.14
CA SER A 867 16.38 20.83 37.89
C SER A 867 16.02 20.56 39.36
N SER A 868 16.29 19.37 39.85
CA SER A 868 15.90 18.96 41.20
C SER A 868 16.97 18.14 41.89
N ILE A 869 18.17 17.97 41.34
CA ILE A 869 19.27 17.26 42.01
C ILE A 869 20.06 18.26 42.88
N SER A 870 20.07 18.05 44.19
CA SER A 870 20.87 18.81 45.16
C SER A 870 20.67 20.34 45.16
N LEU A 871 19.45 20.80 44.85
CA LEU A 871 19.06 22.20 44.96
C LEU A 871 18.74 22.55 46.43
N SER A 872 19.33 23.64 46.93
CA SER A 872 19.17 24.09 48.32
C SER A 872 18.82 25.59 48.36
N LEU A 873 17.73 25.95 49.05
CA LEU A 873 17.48 27.34 49.43
C LEU A 873 18.15 27.64 50.76
N VAL A 874 19.01 28.65 50.75
CA VAL A 874 19.78 29.07 51.90
C VAL A 874 19.20 30.40 52.38
N GLU A 875 18.52 30.39 53.52
CA GLU A 875 17.99 31.60 54.17
C GLU A 875 18.97 32.21 55.18
N LYS A 876 19.91 31.40 55.69
CA LYS A 876 20.85 31.77 56.75
C LYS A 876 22.27 31.45 56.33
N GLU A 877 23.19 32.35 56.65
CA GLU A 877 24.61 32.25 56.26
C GLU A 877 25.28 30.97 56.76
N GLY A 878 24.90 30.48 57.95
CA GLY A 878 25.43 29.25 58.54
C GLY A 878 25.10 27.95 57.77
N ASP A 879 24.12 27.98 56.87
CA ASP A 879 23.72 26.82 56.07
C ASP A 879 24.27 26.86 54.63
N LEU A 880 24.84 28.00 54.21
CA LEU A 880 25.39 28.20 52.87
C LEU A 880 26.50 27.21 52.54
N ARG A 881 27.41 26.98 53.49
CA ARG A 881 28.54 26.09 53.27
C ARG A 881 28.10 24.64 53.03
N LYS A 882 27.11 24.18 53.81
CA LYS A 882 26.55 22.82 53.66
C LYS A 882 25.89 22.63 52.30
N ALA A 883 25.13 23.64 51.85
CA ALA A 883 24.48 23.62 50.55
C ALA A 883 25.50 23.56 49.40
N ILE A 884 26.59 24.32 49.49
CA ILE A 884 27.69 24.29 48.51
C ILE A 884 28.38 22.92 48.50
N ASP A 885 28.74 22.39 49.68
CA ASP A 885 29.41 21.10 49.79
C ASP A 885 28.55 19.97 49.20
N LEU A 886 27.23 19.99 49.42
CA LEU A 886 26.25 19.07 48.84
C LEU A 886 26.13 19.21 47.31
N ALA A 887 26.11 20.43 46.79
CA ALA A 887 26.05 20.65 45.34
C ALA A 887 27.31 20.11 44.63
N PHE A 888 28.49 20.30 45.23
CA PHE A 888 29.76 19.75 44.73
C PHE A 888 29.90 18.22 44.88
N GLU A 889 29.00 17.52 45.59
CA GLU A 889 28.95 16.05 45.54
C GLU A 889 28.43 15.53 44.19
N ASN A 890 27.75 16.39 43.42
CA ASN A 890 27.04 16.02 42.20
C ASN A 890 27.57 16.72 40.94
N ASP A 891 28.47 17.69 41.09
CA ASP A 891 29.07 18.43 39.97
C ASP A 891 30.40 19.10 40.38
N ASP A 892 31.29 19.32 39.41
CA ASP A 892 32.56 20.01 39.58
C ASP A 892 32.39 21.54 39.59
N THR A 893 31.22 22.05 39.17
CA THR A 893 30.86 23.46 39.30
C THR A 893 29.50 23.66 39.97
N VAL A 894 29.41 24.67 40.83
CA VAL A 894 28.21 25.00 41.60
C VAL A 894 27.75 26.41 41.28
N LEU A 895 26.45 26.58 41.06
CA LEU A 895 25.82 27.86 40.78
C LEU A 895 25.07 28.35 42.03
N VAL A 896 25.39 29.57 42.46
CA VAL A 896 24.70 30.28 43.55
C VAL A 896 23.93 31.45 42.96
N GLU A 897 22.61 31.45 43.08
CA GLU A 897 21.71 32.46 42.50
C GLU A 897 20.98 33.23 43.58
N SER A 898 20.73 34.51 43.34
CA SER A 898 19.85 35.31 44.21
C SER A 898 18.43 34.71 44.22
N PHE A 899 17.81 34.62 45.40
CA PHE A 899 16.45 34.09 45.48
C PHE A 899 15.44 35.07 44.90
N PHE A 900 14.69 34.63 43.89
CA PHE A 900 13.59 35.40 43.31
C PHE A 900 12.26 34.79 43.72
N LYS A 901 11.53 35.47 44.61
CA LYS A 901 10.21 35.02 45.07
C LYS A 901 9.15 35.31 44.02
N GLY A 902 8.29 34.35 43.69
CA GLY A 902 7.20 34.54 42.73
C GLY A 902 6.39 33.26 42.48
N ILE A 903 5.52 33.32 41.45
CA ILE A 903 4.77 32.19 40.91
C ILE A 903 5.61 31.53 39.83
N GLU A 904 5.88 30.24 39.97
CA GLU A 904 6.62 29.46 38.99
C GLU A 904 5.72 29.11 37.80
N CYS A 905 6.28 29.22 36.61
CA CYS A 905 5.58 28.96 35.37
C CYS A 905 6.52 28.47 34.27
N THR A 906 5.94 27.77 33.31
CA THR A 906 6.69 27.18 32.21
C THR A 906 6.07 27.56 30.88
N VAL A 907 6.94 27.87 29.90
CA VAL A 907 6.59 28.05 28.49
C VAL A 907 7.18 26.91 27.69
N GLY A 908 6.32 26.04 27.16
CA GLY A 908 6.72 25.05 26.16
C GLY A 908 6.81 25.69 24.78
N LEU A 909 7.80 25.30 23.98
CA LEU A 909 8.03 25.80 22.63
C LEU A 909 8.04 24.63 21.66
N ILE A 910 7.34 24.79 20.53
CA ILE A 910 7.40 23.88 19.39
C ILE A 910 7.81 24.71 18.19
N ASP A 911 8.96 24.37 17.60
CA ASP A 911 9.51 25.07 16.43
C ASP A 911 9.59 26.60 16.64
N GLY A 912 10.06 26.98 17.82
CA GLY A 912 10.20 28.38 18.24
C GLY A 912 8.91 29.13 18.54
N LYS A 913 7.73 28.49 18.42
CA LYS A 913 6.44 29.09 18.81
C LYS A 913 6.07 28.70 20.23
N ALA A 914 5.77 29.69 21.07
CA ALA A 914 5.37 29.45 22.44
C ALA A 914 3.95 28.89 22.54
N LEU A 915 3.76 27.91 23.43
CA LEU A 915 2.48 27.36 23.82
C LEU A 915 1.88 28.13 25.00
N SER A 916 0.65 27.78 25.39
CA SER A 916 0.02 28.25 26.63
C SER A 916 0.94 28.06 27.84
N VAL A 917 1.04 29.12 28.65
CA VAL A 917 1.79 29.10 29.91
C VAL A 917 1.18 28.09 30.86
N VAL A 918 2.02 27.31 31.55
CA VAL A 918 1.62 26.40 32.62
C VAL A 918 2.08 26.95 33.94
N GLU A 919 1.17 27.25 34.85
CA GLU A 919 1.46 27.66 36.22
C GLU A 919 1.69 26.41 37.09
N ILE A 920 2.72 26.49 37.93
CA ILE A 920 3.15 25.42 38.83
C ILE A 920 2.90 25.88 40.27
N ILE A 921 2.00 25.20 40.98
CA ILE A 921 1.68 25.49 42.38
C ILE A 921 2.21 24.36 43.28
N PRO A 922 3.24 24.61 44.11
CA PRO A 922 3.74 23.62 45.05
C PRO A 922 2.78 23.41 46.24
N PRO A 923 2.83 22.25 46.93
CA PRO A 923 1.93 21.91 48.04
C PRO A 923 2.04 22.84 49.27
N GLU A 924 3.27 23.27 49.60
CA GLU A 924 3.62 24.11 50.75
C GLU A 924 4.84 24.97 50.40
N GLY A 925 4.62 26.21 49.97
CA GLY A 925 5.55 27.36 50.09
C GLY A 925 6.94 27.37 49.42
N PHE A 926 7.67 26.25 49.32
CA PHE A 926 9.02 26.21 48.73
C PHE A 926 9.50 24.77 48.37
N PHE A 927 10.42 24.64 47.41
CA PHE A 927 11.02 23.38 46.92
C PHE A 927 12.20 22.90 47.80
N ASP A 928 12.02 21.82 48.57
CA ASP A 928 13.12 21.04 49.17
C ASP A 928 13.22 19.68 48.44
N TYR A 929 14.43 19.11 48.33
CA TYR A 929 14.79 17.90 47.57
C TYR A 929 13.90 16.68 47.90
N ASP A 930 13.37 16.61 49.12
CA ASP A 930 12.44 15.56 49.54
C ASP A 930 11.03 15.65 48.89
N ALA A 931 10.77 16.70 48.09
CA ALA A 931 9.42 17.02 47.62
C ALA A 931 9.03 16.55 46.21
N LYS A 932 9.92 15.93 45.43
CA LYS A 932 9.56 15.42 44.09
C LYS A 932 9.49 13.90 43.98
N TYR A 933 10.20 13.17 44.84
CA TYR A 933 10.27 11.70 44.79
C TYR A 933 9.71 11.00 46.04
N THR A 934 9.62 11.69 47.17
CA THR A 934 9.06 11.14 48.42
C THR A 934 7.53 11.31 48.49
N TYR A 935 6.94 12.20 47.70
CA TYR A 935 5.48 12.33 47.56
C TYR A 935 4.92 11.40 46.48
N SER A 936 4.93 10.10 46.78
CA SER A 936 4.08 9.09 46.13
C SER A 936 2.55 9.32 46.33
N LYS A 937 2.13 10.53 46.71
CA LYS A 937 0.73 10.98 46.86
C LYS A 937 0.61 12.46 46.44
N GLY A 938 0.12 12.69 45.21
CA GLY A 938 0.16 13.98 44.50
C GLY A 938 -0.39 15.21 45.24
N LYS A 939 0.41 16.28 45.24
CA LYS A 939 -0.01 17.61 45.73
C LYS A 939 0.45 18.82 44.89
N THR A 940 1.42 18.71 43.95
CA THR A 940 1.76 19.82 43.03
C THR A 940 0.67 19.99 41.98
N GLN A 941 0.11 21.19 41.84
CA GLN A 941 -0.96 21.48 40.89
C GLN A 941 -0.40 22.20 39.66
N TYR A 942 -0.78 21.72 38.48
CA TYR A 942 -0.41 22.32 37.19
C TYR A 942 -1.65 22.93 36.52
N ASN A 943 -1.74 24.25 36.54
CA ASN A 943 -2.84 24.99 35.93
C ASN A 943 -2.46 25.44 34.51
N CYS A 944 -3.28 25.06 33.54
CA CYS A 944 -3.18 25.52 32.16
C CYS A 944 -4.61 25.65 31.61
N PRO A 945 -5.17 26.86 31.47
CA PRO A 945 -4.50 28.17 31.62
C PRO A 945 -4.07 28.46 33.07
N PRO A 946 -3.09 29.36 33.28
CA PRO A 946 -2.67 29.78 34.61
C PRO A 946 -3.82 30.50 35.33
N LYS A 947 -3.87 30.41 36.66
CA LYS A 947 -4.91 31.07 37.48
C LYS A 947 -4.46 32.42 38.01
N GLU A 948 -3.23 32.53 38.48
CA GLU A 948 -2.73 33.75 39.12
C GLU A 948 -1.96 34.67 38.16
N ILE A 949 -1.61 34.17 36.97
CA ILE A 949 -0.86 34.92 35.96
C ILE A 949 -1.83 35.57 34.97
N PRO A 950 -1.88 36.92 34.89
CA PRO A 950 -2.71 37.64 33.92
C PRO A 950 -2.34 37.33 32.45
N GLU A 951 -3.27 37.57 31.53
CA GLU A 951 -3.06 37.28 30.10
C GLU A 951 -1.93 38.15 29.49
N ASP A 952 -1.84 39.43 29.85
CA ASP A 952 -0.78 40.32 29.37
C ASP A 952 0.61 39.89 29.86
N VAL A 953 0.70 39.36 31.09
CA VAL A 953 1.92 38.74 31.63
C VAL A 953 2.21 37.43 30.90
N SER A 954 1.19 36.60 30.65
CA SER A 954 1.33 35.35 29.90
C SER A 954 1.91 35.60 28.50
N GLU A 955 1.47 36.65 27.81
CA GLU A 955 2.02 37.05 26.52
C GLU A 955 3.47 37.55 26.60
N ARG A 956 3.85 38.24 27.69
CA ARG A 956 5.26 38.62 27.94
C ARG A 956 6.15 37.40 28.19
N LEU A 957 5.67 36.43 28.96
CA LEU A 957 6.37 35.17 29.24
C LEU A 957 6.56 34.35 27.95
N LYS A 958 5.50 34.22 27.13
CA LYS A 958 5.57 33.56 25.82
C LYS A 958 6.65 34.18 24.94
N LYS A 959 6.62 35.51 24.75
CA LYS A 959 7.64 36.24 23.97
C LYS A 959 9.05 36.01 24.52
N CYS A 960 9.22 36.04 25.84
CA CYS A 960 10.50 35.73 26.46
C CYS A 960 10.95 34.29 26.15
N GLY A 961 10.03 33.32 26.14
CA GLY A 961 10.32 31.95 25.77
C GLY A 961 10.76 31.82 24.30
N GLU A 962 10.08 32.53 23.39
CA GLU A 962 10.44 32.53 21.96
C GLU A 962 11.81 33.15 21.70
N GLU A 963 12.16 34.23 22.39
CA GLU A 963 13.51 34.81 22.31
C GLU A 963 14.56 33.89 22.96
N SER A 964 14.24 33.25 24.09
CA SER A 964 15.12 32.26 24.73
C SER A 964 15.41 31.09 23.79
N PHE A 965 14.40 30.60 23.06
CA PHE A 965 14.56 29.54 22.06
C PHE A 965 15.56 29.94 20.97
N LYS A 966 15.51 31.17 20.48
CA LYS A 966 16.46 31.68 19.46
C LYS A 966 17.87 31.80 20.01
N VAL A 967 18.01 32.42 21.19
CA VAL A 967 19.31 32.66 21.84
C VAL A 967 20.01 31.34 22.17
N LEU A 968 19.25 30.37 22.69
CA LEU A 968 19.76 29.05 23.05
C LEU A 968 19.80 28.06 21.88
N LYS A 969 19.59 28.54 20.64
CA LYS A 969 19.65 27.75 19.40
C LYS A 969 18.75 26.51 19.43
N GLY A 970 17.57 26.63 20.03
CA GLY A 970 16.61 25.54 20.14
C GLY A 970 16.18 25.01 18.76
N ARG A 971 15.88 23.70 18.70
CA ARG A 971 15.34 23.03 17.52
C ARG A 971 14.22 22.06 17.91
N HIS A 972 13.16 22.02 17.11
CA HIS A 972 11.96 21.19 17.27
C HIS A 972 11.12 21.47 18.52
N LEU A 973 11.69 21.33 19.72
CA LEU A 973 11.03 21.57 20.99
C LEU A 973 12.01 22.07 22.06
N MET A 974 11.48 22.86 23.00
CA MET A 974 12.19 23.30 24.20
C MET A 974 11.16 23.63 25.28
N ARG A 975 11.57 23.60 26.53
CA ARG A 975 10.79 24.09 27.66
C ARG A 975 11.60 25.16 28.38
N VAL A 976 11.02 26.32 28.63
CA VAL A 976 11.67 27.41 29.39
C VAL A 976 10.91 27.61 30.69
N ASP A 977 11.60 27.41 31.80
CA ASP A 977 11.06 27.54 33.15
C ASP A 977 11.38 28.93 33.69
N MET A 978 10.37 29.60 34.25
CA MET A 978 10.41 31.01 34.65
C MET A 978 9.70 31.20 35.98
N ILE A 979 9.96 32.33 36.63
CA ILE A 979 9.23 32.76 37.83
C ILE A 979 8.82 34.22 37.68
N TRP A 980 7.55 34.52 37.94
CA TRP A 980 6.99 35.87 37.87
C TRP A 980 6.58 36.36 39.27
N ASN A 981 6.98 37.56 39.63
CA ASN A 981 6.65 38.18 40.91
C ASN A 981 5.52 39.21 40.73
N PRO A 982 4.32 38.96 41.29
CA PRO A 982 3.17 39.87 41.16
C PRO A 982 3.39 41.26 41.74
N ASP A 983 4.18 41.39 42.81
CA ASP A 983 4.37 42.66 43.52
C ASP A 983 5.26 43.64 42.74
N SER A 984 6.28 43.11 42.06
CA SER A 984 7.25 43.89 41.27
C SER A 984 6.93 43.91 39.77
N ASP A 985 6.02 43.05 39.33
CA ASP A 985 5.70 42.78 37.92
C ASP A 985 6.92 42.43 37.04
N LYS A 986 7.91 41.79 37.66
CA LYS A 986 9.11 41.27 37.00
C LYS A 986 9.06 39.75 36.93
N PHE A 987 9.65 39.19 35.89
CA PHE A 987 9.90 37.76 35.78
C PHE A 987 11.34 37.52 35.38
N ILE A 988 11.83 36.31 35.66
CA ILE A 988 13.16 35.84 35.26
C ILE A 988 13.07 34.42 34.72
N ILE A 989 14.06 34.05 33.91
CA ILE A 989 14.28 32.70 33.43
C ILE A 989 15.11 31.93 34.46
N LEU A 990 14.67 30.73 34.78
CA LEU A 990 15.35 29.81 35.70
C LEU A 990 16.25 28.85 34.94
N GLU A 991 15.74 28.25 33.86
CA GLU A 991 16.46 27.30 33.01
C GLU A 991 15.67 27.01 31.71
N ALA A 992 16.34 26.35 30.78
CA ALA A 992 15.73 25.78 29.57
C ALA A 992 16.08 24.31 29.44
N ASN A 993 15.10 23.48 29.07
CA ASN A 993 15.25 22.05 28.87
C ASN A 993 15.00 21.69 27.38
N THR A 994 15.96 21.01 26.78
CA THR A 994 16.00 20.64 25.36
C THR A 994 15.28 19.33 25.03
N MET A 995 14.93 18.53 26.05
CA MET A 995 14.19 17.28 25.92
C MET A 995 13.20 17.10 27.09
N PRO A 996 12.12 17.90 27.11
CA PRO A 996 11.12 17.82 28.18
C PRO A 996 10.35 16.49 28.15
N GLY A 997 9.78 16.11 29.31
CA GLY A 997 9.02 14.86 29.47
C GLY A 997 7.77 14.72 28.58
N PHE A 998 7.45 13.47 28.23
CA PHE A 998 6.34 13.09 27.35
C PHE A 998 5.29 12.20 28.04
N THR A 999 4.99 12.47 29.31
CA THR A 999 3.87 11.82 30.02
C THR A 999 2.60 12.67 29.97
N SER A 1000 1.44 12.07 30.28
CA SER A 1000 0.16 12.78 30.34
C SER A 1000 0.10 13.87 31.43
N SER A 1001 1.00 13.82 32.42
CA SER A 1001 1.20 14.85 33.45
C SER A 1001 2.31 15.85 33.12
N SER A 1002 3.06 15.65 32.03
CA SER A 1002 4.17 16.53 31.65
C SER A 1002 3.68 17.89 31.14
N LEU A 1003 4.50 18.92 31.35
CA LEU A 1003 4.16 20.32 31.11
C LEU A 1003 3.95 20.63 29.62
N LEU A 1004 4.84 20.12 28.76
CA LEU A 1004 4.76 20.35 27.31
C LEU A 1004 3.48 19.72 26.69
N PRO A 1005 3.17 18.42 26.90
CA PRO A 1005 1.89 17.85 26.46
C PRO A 1005 0.64 18.56 27.01
N LYS A 1006 0.69 19.05 28.26
CA LYS A 1006 -0.42 19.78 28.89
C LYS A 1006 -0.66 21.13 28.20
N ALA A 1007 0.41 21.88 27.91
CA ALA A 1007 0.34 23.13 27.15
C ALA A 1007 -0.17 22.90 25.72
N ALA A 1008 0.37 21.88 25.03
CA ALA A 1008 -0.05 21.51 23.68
C ALA A 1008 -1.56 21.18 23.63
N LYS A 1009 -2.05 20.38 24.58
CA LYS A 1009 -3.48 20.05 24.69
C LYS A 1009 -4.36 21.27 24.90
N ARG A 1010 -3.90 22.25 25.70
CA ARG A 1010 -4.63 23.52 25.91
C ARG A 1010 -4.76 24.31 24.60
N ASP A 1011 -3.73 24.26 23.76
CA ASP A 1011 -3.69 24.92 22.46
C ASP A 1011 -4.33 24.09 21.33
N GLY A 1012 -5.05 23.01 21.69
CA GLY A 1012 -5.78 22.18 20.73
C GLY A 1012 -4.90 21.23 19.92
N ILE A 1013 -3.69 20.92 20.39
CA ILE A 1013 -2.78 19.91 19.83
C ILE A 1013 -2.87 18.67 20.72
N SER A 1014 -3.45 17.58 20.19
CA SER A 1014 -3.47 16.29 20.89
C SER A 1014 -2.06 15.71 21.07
N PHE A 1015 -1.92 14.72 21.95
CA PHE A 1015 -0.61 14.10 22.18
C PHE A 1015 -0.12 13.35 20.94
N THR A 1016 -1.04 12.74 20.18
CA THR A 1016 -0.74 12.14 18.88
C THR A 1016 -0.26 13.17 17.87
N GLU A 1017 -0.95 14.32 17.74
CA GLU A 1017 -0.52 15.41 16.85
C GLU A 1017 0.85 15.98 17.25
N LEU A 1018 1.13 16.09 18.55
CA LEU A 1018 2.42 16.55 19.05
C LEU A 1018 3.57 15.62 18.60
N CYS A 1019 3.43 14.32 18.88
CA CYS A 1019 4.48 13.34 18.54
C CYS A 1019 4.69 13.23 17.03
N CYS A 1020 3.61 13.11 16.24
CA CYS A 1020 3.68 13.02 14.79
C CYS A 1020 4.20 14.31 14.15
N GLY A 1021 3.78 15.47 14.65
CA GLY A 1021 4.25 16.76 14.15
C GLY A 1021 5.75 16.96 14.39
N LEU A 1022 6.26 16.53 15.55
CA LEU A 1022 7.69 16.57 15.84
C LEU A 1022 8.49 15.61 14.97
N ALA A 1023 8.02 14.37 14.78
CA ALA A 1023 8.64 13.40 13.88
C ALA A 1023 8.69 13.92 12.44
N LYS A 1024 7.59 14.52 11.96
CA LYS A 1024 7.52 15.15 10.65
C LYS A 1024 8.53 16.29 10.51
N LYS A 1025 8.66 17.16 11.51
CA LYS A 1025 9.65 18.25 11.47
C LYS A 1025 11.08 17.72 11.38
N ALA A 1026 11.39 16.66 12.13
CA ALA A 1026 12.72 16.06 12.11
C ALA A 1026 13.11 15.47 10.75
N ILE A 1027 12.14 14.96 9.96
CA ILE A 1027 12.42 14.44 8.62
C ILE A 1027 12.53 15.55 7.56
N GLU A 1028 11.93 16.72 7.82
CA GLU A 1028 11.97 17.89 6.91
C GLU A 1028 13.18 18.80 7.13
N ALA A 1029 13.83 18.73 8.30
CA ALA A 1029 15.02 19.50 8.68
C ALA A 1029 16.31 18.90 8.08
#